data_AF-A0A8T5MDQ1-F1
#
_entry.id   AF-A0A8T5MDQ1-F1
#
_cell.length_a   1.000
_cell.length_b   1.000
_cell.length_c   1.000
_cell.angle_alpha   90.00
_cell.angle_beta   90.00
_cell.angle_gamma   90.00
#
_symmetry.space_group_name_H-M   'P 1'
#
loop_
_entity.id
_entity.type
_entity.pdbx_description
1 polymer ?
#
loop_
_entity_poly.entity_id
_entity_poly.type
_entity_poly.pdbx_seq_one_letter_code
_entity_poly.pdbx_strand_id
1 'polypeptide(L)'
;MRNEKCLSLAAALIIAVFFISLGGVQASSFSSGLIATSPYTSGSTSSVSSLFSSSQCKAGQDFVLQVSPTGCTPSVIRSDLLEEQNVPVFCPIVATKINPLIDVNAINNVIISGATSSEVSGTDFLPNRAALKSSVRSQITSPVLGSIGYAVIVLKQQAESELANCESTVFGDVCWVEGTLTAKLNYDIQNAFGIGQSTFYLPATSDAEWNQNYKKYSFWNGRGYLRAESIESDGATISVYSGSNSRNSETTRTASVGIPVGGTSQDISIPGFDFCLGTMKLKLNGLENPDTTATFDINGNPAEVKVGESFLNNRCTVKSIDKQGINQKVSVRCNEDDGSNPLNFVSSPKIKLNIDGVNRTVSAGDWVYNTDDSKSVYVAYVRTKGDTNSEQDLSVSLAAIPTEVGKTKLTDSELNSFARFMATFPDKDVDSIMSFGTTVYKIYASGLESLYRGWVIGQDFKDVGYSDSAGKVLFKKTIKVVGFADPVNVDLSVLSANAQTDYENALKDYQKVLDDYTSEKYPSDDQKTLGQRALENLIKLDDAVSQKRNVVEFCAQFKESFSNVKIPEECVNAVELSNSDFGTRDVLVGGRVYRMTLTNIREPTSTEFGAQISVKKPDGEVVTPTLKKNQIVYLDSKILYSYDAGILSSAVYYRYQENKWQWSEDQKTWADTSSSSASSSGQSNVVNKLANSGLDAGVNHLKGLKAKDLSSDVYVQLLDISKDSSGENVVRIATNLREGVVDAIGNILVGQ
;
A
#
# COMPACT_ATOMS: atom_id res chain seq x y z
N MET A 1 39.92 23.10 -90.25
CA MET A 1 38.53 23.14 -89.76
C MET A 1 37.82 21.88 -90.23
N ARG A 2 38.05 20.77 -89.52
CA ARG A 2 37.73 19.40 -89.94
C ARG A 2 37.26 18.66 -88.69
N ASN A 3 36.11 17.99 -88.80
CA ASN A 3 35.59 16.94 -87.90
C ASN A 3 34.98 17.32 -86.54
N GLU A 4 33.86 18.05 -86.53
CA GLU A 4 32.97 18.13 -85.36
C GLU A 4 31.57 17.48 -85.54
N LYS A 5 31.28 16.82 -86.68
CA LYS A 5 29.96 16.24 -86.92
C LYS A 5 29.83 14.72 -86.75
N CYS A 6 30.87 14.03 -86.26
CA CYS A 6 30.79 12.57 -85.98
C CYS A 6 30.53 12.22 -84.51
N LEU A 7 30.61 13.16 -83.57
CA LEU A 7 30.49 12.85 -82.13
C LEU A 7 29.04 12.86 -81.62
N SER A 8 28.10 13.47 -82.35
CA SER A 8 26.72 13.65 -81.90
C SER A 8 25.80 12.45 -82.19
N LEU A 9 26.11 11.60 -83.18
CA LEU A 9 25.29 10.42 -83.49
C LEU A 9 25.68 9.18 -82.67
N ALA A 10 26.95 9.06 -82.25
CA ALA A 10 27.38 7.94 -81.40
C ALA A 10 26.87 8.08 -79.95
N ALA A 11 26.72 9.30 -79.44
CA ALA A 11 26.19 9.56 -78.10
C ALA A 11 24.67 9.29 -78.00
N ALA A 12 23.91 9.57 -79.07
CA ALA A 12 22.46 9.35 -79.08
C ALA A 12 22.08 7.86 -79.15
N LEU A 13 22.93 7.02 -79.77
CA LEU A 13 22.67 5.57 -79.89
C LEU A 13 23.04 4.80 -78.60
N ILE A 14 23.99 5.30 -77.80
CA ILE A 14 24.32 4.73 -76.49
C ILE A 14 23.26 5.08 -75.43
N ILE A 15 22.63 6.25 -75.53
CA ILE A 15 21.54 6.64 -74.63
C ILE A 15 20.23 5.90 -74.95
N ALA A 16 19.96 5.58 -76.22
CA ALA A 16 18.78 4.81 -76.61
C ALA A 16 18.85 3.31 -76.21
N VAL A 17 20.05 2.72 -76.15
CA VAL A 17 20.23 1.34 -75.67
C VAL A 17 20.16 1.25 -74.14
N PHE A 18 20.44 2.34 -73.42
CA PHE A 18 20.30 2.39 -71.95
C PHE A 18 18.85 2.58 -71.45
N PHE A 19 17.93 3.03 -72.32
CA PHE A 19 16.52 3.27 -71.94
C PHE A 19 15.55 2.12 -72.29
N ILE A 20 15.99 1.08 -73.00
CA ILE A 20 15.15 -0.10 -73.32
C ILE A 20 15.38 -1.27 -72.33
N SER A 21 16.32 -1.17 -71.40
CA SER A 21 16.53 -2.18 -70.33
C SER A 21 15.82 -1.89 -69.00
N LEU A 22 14.82 -1.00 -68.99
CA LEU A 22 14.01 -0.65 -67.80
C LEU A 22 12.54 -1.05 -67.94
N GLY A 23 12.29 -2.25 -68.49
CA GLY A 23 10.98 -2.87 -68.52
C GLY A 23 11.03 -4.29 -67.97
N GLY A 24 10.69 -4.44 -66.68
CA GLY A 24 10.21 -5.71 -66.11
C GLY A 24 11.20 -6.54 -65.31
N VAL A 25 11.54 -6.10 -64.09
CA VAL A 25 11.71 -7.00 -62.94
C VAL A 25 11.13 -6.28 -61.72
N GLN A 26 9.96 -6.71 -61.25
CA GLN A 26 9.56 -6.42 -59.87
C GLN A 26 10.45 -7.27 -58.97
N ALA A 27 11.62 -6.74 -58.63
CA ALA A 27 12.36 -7.23 -57.49
C ALA A 27 11.63 -6.72 -56.25
N SER A 28 11.03 -7.63 -55.48
CA SER A 28 10.71 -7.40 -54.08
C SER A 28 12.01 -7.06 -53.36
N SER A 29 12.30 -5.77 -53.25
CA SER A 29 13.36 -5.27 -52.38
C SER A 29 12.96 -5.60 -50.95
N PHE A 30 13.47 -6.71 -50.42
CA PHE A 30 13.63 -6.87 -48.98
C PHE A 30 14.58 -5.75 -48.54
N SER A 31 14.02 -4.71 -47.93
CA SER A 31 14.82 -3.72 -47.23
C SER A 31 15.55 -4.44 -46.11
N SER A 32 16.88 -4.56 -46.22
CA SER A 32 17.73 -4.83 -45.08
C SER A 32 17.64 -3.63 -44.15
N GLY A 33 16.61 -3.61 -43.31
CA GLY A 33 16.46 -2.62 -42.25
C GLY A 33 17.60 -2.83 -41.26
N LEU A 34 18.60 -1.97 -41.31
CA LEU A 34 19.56 -1.80 -40.23
C LEU A 34 18.77 -1.42 -38.97
N ILE A 35 18.63 -2.38 -38.06
CA ILE A 35 18.04 -2.18 -36.74
C ILE A 35 19.04 -1.36 -35.93
N ALA A 36 18.85 -0.04 -35.89
CA ALA A 36 19.45 0.79 -34.87
C ALA A 36 18.64 0.59 -33.57
N THR A 37 19.11 -0.31 -32.71
CA THR A 37 18.59 -0.46 -31.35
C THR A 37 18.97 0.78 -30.53
N SER A 38 18.03 1.71 -30.37
CA SER A 38 18.12 2.80 -29.39
C SER A 38 17.37 2.37 -28.13
N PRO A 39 17.97 2.42 -26.93
CA PRO A 39 17.25 2.11 -25.70
C PRO A 39 16.32 3.26 -25.30
N TYR A 40 15.10 2.88 -24.97
CA TYR A 40 14.20 3.50 -23.99
C TYR A 40 14.25 5.03 -23.83
N THR A 41 13.58 5.71 -24.76
CA THR A 41 12.88 6.96 -24.44
C THR A 41 11.37 6.70 -24.54
N SER A 42 10.62 7.07 -23.51
CA SER A 42 9.17 6.89 -23.33
C SER A 42 8.28 7.73 -24.28
N GLY A 43 8.71 7.90 -25.53
CA GLY A 43 8.00 8.66 -26.57
C GLY A 43 7.93 7.99 -27.94
N SER A 44 8.40 6.75 -28.09
CA SER A 44 8.52 6.10 -29.41
C SER A 44 7.92 4.69 -29.46
N THR A 45 6.79 4.44 -28.81
CA THR A 45 5.97 3.25 -29.12
C THR A 45 5.26 3.37 -30.47
N SER A 46 5.25 4.56 -31.07
CA SER A 46 4.59 4.86 -32.34
C SER A 46 5.33 4.36 -33.59
N SER A 47 6.58 3.91 -33.50
CA SER A 47 7.35 3.44 -34.68
C SER A 47 7.46 1.92 -34.82
N VAL A 48 7.05 1.16 -33.79
CA VAL A 48 6.92 -0.31 -33.89
C VAL A 48 5.46 -0.68 -34.24
N SER A 49 4.49 0.20 -33.93
CA SER A 49 3.07 -0.02 -34.16
C SER A 49 2.64 0.07 -35.63
N SER A 50 3.42 0.68 -36.52
CA SER A 50 3.08 0.75 -37.96
C SER A 50 3.24 -0.60 -38.68
N LEU A 51 3.77 -1.63 -38.01
CA LEU A 51 3.95 -2.98 -38.56
C LEU A 51 2.86 -3.97 -38.13
N PHE A 52 1.97 -3.60 -37.21
CA PHE A 52 0.96 -4.50 -36.66
C PHE A 52 -0.45 -4.08 -37.09
N SER A 53 -1.17 -4.98 -37.76
CA SER A 53 -2.57 -4.75 -38.08
C SER A 53 -3.44 -5.09 -36.85
N SER A 54 -4.56 -4.39 -36.69
CA SER A 54 -5.54 -4.65 -35.62
C SER A 54 -6.06 -6.10 -35.58
N SER A 55 -5.94 -6.86 -36.67
CA SER A 55 -6.27 -8.29 -36.70
C SER A 55 -5.23 -9.18 -36.03
N GLN A 56 -3.97 -8.76 -35.93
CA GLN A 56 -2.89 -9.49 -35.24
C GLN A 56 -3.00 -9.35 -33.71
N CYS A 57 -3.70 -8.33 -33.22
CA CYS A 57 -3.92 -8.08 -31.79
C CYS A 57 -5.01 -8.93 -31.13
N LYS A 58 -5.75 -9.76 -31.89
CA LYS A 58 -6.88 -10.54 -31.34
C LYS A 58 -6.48 -11.65 -30.37
N ALA A 59 -5.17 -11.92 -30.19
CA ALA A 59 -4.68 -13.06 -29.40
C ALA A 59 -3.85 -12.69 -28.15
N GLY A 60 -3.65 -11.40 -27.82
CA GLY A 60 -2.91 -11.00 -26.61
C GLY A 60 -1.53 -11.69 -26.48
N GLN A 61 -0.64 -11.44 -27.44
CA GLN A 61 0.65 -12.14 -27.52
C GLN A 61 1.72 -11.48 -26.65
N ASP A 62 2.38 -12.27 -25.80
CA ASP A 62 3.46 -11.80 -24.92
C ASP A 62 4.87 -11.93 -25.52
N PHE A 63 5.02 -12.81 -26.52
CA PHE A 63 6.28 -13.12 -27.20
C PHE A 63 6.10 -13.08 -28.72
N VAL A 64 7.14 -12.61 -29.42
CA VAL A 64 7.32 -12.80 -30.85
C VAL A 64 8.32 -13.92 -31.06
N LEU A 65 7.91 -14.95 -31.79
CA LEU A 65 8.77 -16.07 -32.18
C LEU A 65 9.16 -15.91 -33.64
N GLN A 66 10.46 -15.98 -33.94
CA GLN A 66 10.97 -15.88 -35.29
C GLN A 66 12.07 -16.92 -35.53
N VAL A 67 12.08 -17.54 -36.71
CA VAL A 67 13.23 -18.33 -37.17
C VAL A 67 14.35 -17.35 -37.55
N SER A 68 15.55 -17.55 -37.00
CA SER A 68 16.70 -16.70 -37.30
C SER A 68 16.96 -16.68 -38.82
N PRO A 69 16.97 -15.50 -39.48
CA PRO A 69 17.28 -15.41 -40.90
C PRO A 69 18.61 -16.11 -41.20
N THR A 70 18.66 -16.93 -42.24
CA THR A 70 19.85 -17.72 -42.65
C THR A 70 20.42 -18.67 -41.59
N GLY A 71 19.71 -18.91 -40.48
CA GLY A 71 20.19 -19.74 -39.37
C GLY A 71 19.96 -21.24 -39.53
N CYS A 72 19.14 -21.66 -40.50
CA CYS A 72 18.80 -23.07 -40.68
C CYS A 72 20.01 -23.88 -41.18
N THR A 73 20.28 -25.01 -40.53
CA THR A 73 21.40 -25.90 -40.87
C THR A 73 20.90 -27.33 -41.07
N PRO A 74 21.25 -28.01 -42.19
CA PRO A 74 21.99 -27.48 -43.33
C PRO A 74 21.14 -26.45 -44.11
N SER A 75 21.79 -25.42 -44.66
CA SER A 75 21.11 -24.38 -45.47
C SER A 75 20.85 -24.83 -46.91
N VAL A 76 21.62 -25.82 -47.38
CA VAL A 76 21.49 -26.44 -48.70
C VAL A 76 21.61 -27.95 -48.50
N ILE A 77 20.70 -28.69 -49.13
CA ILE A 77 20.67 -30.14 -49.09
C ILE A 77 20.86 -30.63 -50.51
N ARG A 78 21.72 -31.61 -50.70
CA ARG A 78 21.95 -32.22 -52.00
C ARG A 78 20.79 -33.17 -52.33
N SER A 79 20.37 -33.21 -53.60
CA SER A 79 19.28 -34.07 -54.06
C SER A 79 19.55 -35.54 -53.76
N ASP A 80 20.78 -36.02 -54.01
CA ASP A 80 21.21 -37.40 -53.71
C ASP A 80 20.89 -37.85 -52.27
N LEU A 81 21.04 -36.96 -51.30
CA LEU A 81 20.77 -37.25 -49.90
C LEU A 81 19.26 -37.36 -49.60
N LEU A 82 18.44 -36.56 -50.27
CA LEU A 82 16.98 -36.61 -50.16
C LEU A 82 16.39 -37.80 -50.91
N GLU A 83 17.07 -38.34 -51.92
CA GLU A 83 16.64 -39.57 -52.59
C GLU A 83 16.82 -40.81 -51.71
N GLU A 84 17.84 -40.81 -50.85
CA GLU A 84 18.17 -41.97 -50.02
C GLU A 84 17.44 -41.98 -48.66
N GLN A 85 17.15 -40.81 -48.09
CA GLN A 85 16.59 -40.71 -46.73
C GLN A 85 15.89 -39.38 -46.44
N ASN A 86 15.13 -39.37 -45.33
CA ASN A 86 14.60 -38.14 -44.75
C ASN A 86 15.75 -37.29 -44.15
N VAL A 87 15.74 -35.98 -44.41
CA VAL A 87 16.81 -35.07 -43.97
C VAL A 87 16.28 -34.06 -42.95
N PRO A 88 16.80 -34.03 -41.70
CA PRO A 88 16.41 -33.03 -40.71
C PRO A 88 17.15 -31.70 -40.93
N VAL A 89 16.39 -30.60 -40.91
CA VAL A 89 16.88 -29.22 -40.96
C VAL A 89 16.61 -28.55 -39.62
N PHE A 90 17.66 -28.02 -39.02
CA PHE A 90 17.62 -27.38 -37.70
C PHE A 90 17.57 -25.87 -37.87
N CYS A 91 16.42 -25.26 -37.56
CA CYS A 91 16.19 -23.83 -37.69
C CYS A 91 16.13 -23.15 -36.31
N PRO A 92 17.10 -22.30 -35.94
CA PRO A 92 17.11 -21.63 -34.64
C PRO A 92 15.88 -20.74 -34.47
N ILE A 93 15.17 -20.88 -33.36
CA ILE A 93 14.04 -20.03 -32.97
C ILE A 93 14.53 -18.99 -31.97
N VAL A 94 14.25 -17.72 -32.26
CA VAL A 94 14.48 -16.58 -31.39
C VAL A 94 13.14 -16.16 -30.78
N ALA A 95 13.11 -16.01 -29.46
CA ALA A 95 11.95 -15.49 -28.75
C ALA A 95 12.26 -14.08 -28.23
N THR A 96 11.46 -13.11 -28.69
CA THR A 96 11.53 -11.73 -28.22
C THR A 96 10.33 -11.46 -27.34
N LYS A 97 10.57 -11.18 -26.04
CA LYS A 97 9.52 -10.76 -25.12
C LYS A 97 9.03 -9.37 -25.54
N ILE A 98 7.74 -9.23 -25.83
CA ILE A 98 7.13 -7.95 -26.22
C ILE A 98 6.23 -7.38 -25.14
N ASN A 99 5.71 -8.20 -24.22
CA ASN A 99 4.98 -7.72 -23.05
C ASN A 99 5.94 -7.45 -21.88
N PRO A 100 6.18 -6.18 -21.50
CA PRO A 100 7.07 -5.85 -20.40
C PRO A 100 6.40 -6.03 -19.02
N LEU A 101 5.09 -6.28 -18.95
CA LEU A 101 4.35 -6.54 -17.71
C LEU A 101 4.55 -7.96 -17.19
N ILE A 102 5.06 -8.87 -18.01
CA ILE A 102 5.36 -10.24 -17.57
C ILE A 102 6.86 -10.40 -17.34
N ASP A 103 7.23 -11.04 -16.23
CA ASP A 103 8.57 -11.56 -16.01
C ASP A 103 8.53 -13.08 -16.10
N VAL A 104 9.33 -13.60 -17.01
CA VAL A 104 9.33 -15.01 -17.39
C VAL A 104 10.64 -15.61 -16.96
N ASN A 105 10.60 -16.36 -15.86
CA ASN A 105 11.78 -17.02 -15.32
C ASN A 105 12.19 -18.23 -16.17
N ALA A 106 11.21 -18.96 -16.73
CA ALA A 106 11.48 -20.11 -17.58
C ALA A 106 10.38 -20.32 -18.63
N ILE A 107 10.81 -20.79 -19.81
CA ILE A 107 9.91 -21.40 -20.79
C ILE A 107 9.78 -22.88 -20.44
N ASN A 108 8.55 -23.32 -20.16
CA ASN A 108 8.24 -24.68 -19.75
C ASN A 108 8.29 -25.63 -20.95
N ASN A 109 7.69 -25.22 -22.07
CA ASN A 109 7.63 -26.03 -23.28
C ASN A 109 7.40 -25.18 -24.54
N VAL A 110 7.89 -25.68 -25.67
CA VAL A 110 7.60 -25.15 -27.00
C VAL A 110 7.10 -26.31 -27.85
N ILE A 111 5.93 -26.15 -28.45
CA ILE A 111 5.37 -27.13 -29.39
C ILE A 111 5.38 -26.49 -30.77
N ILE A 112 6.14 -27.06 -31.69
CA ILE A 112 6.09 -26.67 -33.11
C ILE A 112 5.13 -27.60 -33.83
N SER A 113 4.20 -27.02 -34.58
CA SER A 113 3.18 -27.73 -35.31
C SER A 113 2.92 -27.04 -36.64
N GLY A 114 2.46 -27.80 -37.63
CA GLY A 114 2.23 -27.28 -38.96
C GLY A 114 3.51 -27.22 -39.77
N ALA A 115 3.54 -28.03 -40.82
CA ALA A 115 4.32 -27.87 -42.03
C ALA A 115 3.55 -28.72 -43.05
N THR A 116 2.50 -28.15 -43.63
CA THR A 116 1.57 -28.86 -44.50
C THR A 116 2.00 -28.80 -45.96
N SER A 117 3.30 -28.93 -46.23
CA SER A 117 3.80 -29.11 -47.59
C SER A 117 4.07 -30.61 -47.79
N SER A 118 3.87 -31.12 -49.01
CA SER A 118 4.04 -32.55 -49.35
C SER A 118 5.47 -33.06 -49.09
N GLU A 119 6.41 -32.13 -49.03
CA GLU A 119 7.85 -32.32 -48.93
C GLU A 119 8.33 -32.44 -47.48
N VAL A 120 7.46 -32.18 -46.49
CA VAL A 120 7.82 -32.25 -45.05
C VAL A 120 7.21 -33.51 -44.42
N SER A 121 8.07 -34.40 -43.91
CA SER A 121 7.66 -35.61 -43.19
C SER A 121 7.24 -35.34 -41.76
N GLY A 122 7.68 -34.24 -41.15
CA GLY A 122 7.32 -33.87 -39.78
C GLY A 122 8.07 -32.66 -39.26
N THR A 123 7.61 -32.15 -38.13
CA THR A 123 8.23 -31.03 -37.40
C THR A 123 8.35 -31.37 -35.93
N ASP A 124 9.45 -30.98 -35.30
CA ASP A 124 9.68 -31.13 -33.86
C ASP A 124 10.44 -29.91 -33.28
N PHE A 125 10.63 -29.87 -31.97
CA PHE A 125 11.38 -28.83 -31.27
C PHE A 125 12.53 -29.42 -30.45
N LEU A 126 13.74 -28.89 -30.63
CA LEU A 126 14.92 -29.27 -29.88
C LEU A 126 15.43 -28.08 -29.04
N PRO A 127 15.38 -28.14 -27.69
CA PRO A 127 15.87 -27.06 -26.84
C PRO A 127 17.41 -26.96 -26.84
N ASN A 128 17.95 -25.74 -26.67
CA ASN A 128 19.40 -25.45 -26.71
C ASN A 128 20.27 -26.19 -25.66
N ARG A 129 19.66 -26.89 -24.68
CA ARG A 129 20.36 -27.64 -23.62
C ARG A 129 19.97 -29.12 -23.53
N ALA A 130 19.48 -29.72 -24.61
CA ALA A 130 19.07 -31.13 -24.63
C ALA A 130 20.18 -32.16 -24.24
N ALA A 131 21.46 -31.78 -24.36
CA ALA A 131 22.60 -32.67 -24.09
C ALA A 131 23.05 -32.74 -22.61
N LEU A 132 22.58 -31.83 -21.75
CA LEU A 132 22.92 -31.83 -20.33
C LEU A 132 21.87 -32.64 -19.56
N LYS A 133 22.19 -33.91 -19.24
CA LYS A 133 21.40 -34.74 -18.29
C LYS A 133 21.48 -34.14 -16.88
N SER A 134 20.80 -33.02 -16.65
CA SER A 134 20.57 -32.47 -15.33
C SER A 134 19.23 -32.98 -14.82
N SER A 135 19.22 -33.50 -13.59
CA SER A 135 18.08 -34.07 -12.86
C SER A 135 16.95 -33.07 -12.57
N VAL A 136 16.99 -31.87 -13.15
CA VAL A 136 15.99 -30.81 -12.99
C VAL A 136 15.13 -30.80 -14.24
N ARG A 137 13.88 -31.27 -14.11
CA ARG A 137 12.87 -31.21 -15.17
C ARG A 137 12.80 -29.78 -15.74
N SER A 138 12.99 -29.69 -17.07
CA SER A 138 12.35 -28.71 -17.97
C SER A 138 12.46 -27.22 -17.60
N GLN A 139 13.68 -26.67 -17.54
CA GLN A 139 13.85 -25.20 -17.59
C GLN A 139 14.70 -24.82 -18.80
N ILE A 140 14.03 -24.32 -19.84
CA ILE A 140 14.67 -23.66 -20.98
C ILE A 140 15.00 -22.24 -20.49
N THR A 141 16.26 -21.85 -20.68
CA THR A 141 16.95 -20.63 -20.21
C THR A 141 16.12 -19.34 -20.17
N SER A 142 16.51 -18.44 -19.25
CA SER A 142 15.97 -17.06 -19.10
C SER A 142 15.92 -16.33 -20.46
N PRO A 143 14.74 -15.87 -20.92
CA PRO A 143 14.54 -15.28 -22.23
C PRO A 143 14.85 -13.79 -22.16
N VAL A 144 16.12 -13.44 -22.05
CA VAL A 144 16.59 -12.09 -22.37
C VAL A 144 17.43 -12.21 -23.63
N LEU A 145 16.77 -11.99 -24.78
CA LEU A 145 17.36 -11.80 -26.11
C LEU A 145 18.25 -12.96 -26.58
N GLY A 146 17.68 -14.14 -26.83
CA GLY A 146 18.45 -15.29 -27.33
C GLY A 146 17.64 -16.38 -28.02
N SER A 147 18.34 -17.30 -28.69
CA SER A 147 17.74 -18.51 -29.24
C SER A 147 17.21 -19.40 -28.10
N ILE A 148 15.98 -19.89 -28.23
CA ILE A 148 15.34 -20.78 -27.25
C ILE A 148 15.48 -22.27 -27.61
N GLY A 149 15.97 -22.57 -28.81
CA GLY A 149 16.08 -23.92 -29.37
C GLY A 149 16.00 -23.90 -30.89
N TYR A 150 15.80 -25.08 -31.49
CA TYR A 150 15.67 -25.30 -32.91
C TYR A 150 14.29 -25.88 -33.24
N ALA A 151 13.63 -25.33 -34.25
CA ALA A 151 12.61 -26.06 -34.99
C ALA A 151 13.33 -27.10 -35.85
N VAL A 152 13.01 -28.37 -35.67
CA VAL A 152 13.51 -29.47 -36.50
C VAL A 152 12.47 -29.73 -37.57
N ILE A 153 12.81 -29.47 -38.81
CA ILE A 153 11.94 -29.72 -39.97
C ILE A 153 12.53 -30.93 -40.70
N VAL A 154 11.79 -32.04 -40.73
CA VAL A 154 12.24 -33.26 -41.39
C VAL A 154 11.71 -33.26 -42.81
N LEU A 155 12.59 -33.02 -43.78
CA LEU A 155 12.25 -33.15 -45.19
C LEU A 155 12.07 -34.64 -45.53
N LYS A 156 11.03 -34.92 -46.28
CA LYS A 156 10.66 -36.26 -46.72
C LYS A 156 11.61 -36.72 -47.82
N GLN A 157 11.95 -38.00 -47.80
CA GLN A 157 12.64 -38.66 -48.89
C GLN A 157 11.82 -38.55 -50.19
N GLN A 158 12.42 -38.03 -51.24
CA GLN A 158 11.79 -37.82 -52.54
C GLN A 158 12.82 -38.04 -53.65
N ALA A 159 12.39 -38.64 -54.76
CA ALA A 159 13.24 -38.74 -55.95
C ALA A 159 13.50 -37.35 -56.53
N GLU A 160 14.64 -37.14 -57.18
CA GLU A 160 15.00 -35.85 -57.80
C GLU A 160 13.94 -35.38 -58.80
N SER A 161 13.29 -36.31 -59.51
CA SER A 161 12.18 -36.01 -60.43
C SER A 161 10.89 -35.54 -59.75
N GLU A 162 10.78 -35.71 -58.43
CA GLU A 162 9.60 -35.33 -57.63
C GLU A 162 9.79 -34.00 -56.92
N LEU A 163 10.97 -33.39 -57.02
CA LEU A 163 11.24 -32.07 -56.45
C LEU A 163 10.44 -30.99 -57.20
N ALA A 164 9.77 -30.13 -56.44
CA ALA A 164 8.97 -29.02 -56.95
C ALA A 164 9.67 -27.67 -56.67
N ASN A 165 9.18 -26.60 -57.31
CA ASN A 165 9.67 -25.22 -57.13
C ASN A 165 11.17 -25.07 -57.40
N CYS A 166 11.62 -25.53 -58.58
CA CYS A 166 13.02 -25.49 -58.98
C CYS A 166 13.28 -24.36 -59.98
N GLU A 167 14.40 -23.66 -59.81
CA GLU A 167 14.93 -22.70 -60.78
C GLU A 167 16.31 -23.14 -61.26
N SER A 168 16.52 -23.13 -62.58
CA SER A 168 17.82 -23.43 -63.18
C SER A 168 18.78 -22.27 -63.01
N THR A 169 19.88 -22.51 -62.30
CA THR A 169 20.96 -21.54 -62.10
C THR A 169 22.22 -21.97 -62.86
N VAL A 170 23.22 -21.09 -62.92
CA VAL A 170 24.54 -21.39 -63.51
C VAL A 170 25.28 -22.51 -62.75
N PHE A 171 24.83 -22.84 -61.54
CA PHE A 171 25.40 -23.86 -60.67
C PHE A 171 24.54 -25.13 -60.55
N GLY A 172 23.48 -25.24 -61.36
CA GLY A 172 22.51 -26.34 -61.33
C GLY A 172 21.09 -25.88 -60.94
N ASP A 173 20.15 -26.82 -60.93
CA ASP A 173 18.78 -26.57 -60.50
C ASP A 173 18.72 -26.43 -58.97
N VAL A 174 18.07 -25.36 -58.49
CA VAL A 174 17.88 -25.09 -57.07
C VAL A 174 16.39 -25.12 -56.78
N CYS A 175 15.97 -26.07 -55.96
CA CYS A 175 14.59 -26.21 -55.52
C CYS A 175 14.41 -25.68 -54.09
N TRP A 176 13.26 -25.06 -53.79
CA TRP A 176 12.95 -24.58 -52.43
C TRP A 176 11.68 -25.19 -51.87
N VAL A 177 11.70 -25.39 -50.55
CA VAL A 177 10.54 -25.82 -49.77
C VAL A 177 10.05 -24.64 -48.95
N GLU A 178 8.78 -24.28 -49.11
CA GLU A 178 8.13 -23.22 -48.34
C GLU A 178 7.00 -23.79 -47.48
N GLY A 179 6.80 -23.21 -46.30
CA GLY A 179 5.76 -23.66 -45.37
C GLY A 179 5.54 -22.68 -44.23
N THR A 180 4.33 -22.71 -43.65
CA THR A 180 3.98 -21.95 -42.45
C THR A 180 4.05 -22.84 -41.22
N LEU A 181 4.89 -22.46 -40.26
CA LEU A 181 4.98 -23.13 -38.95
C LEU A 181 4.13 -22.39 -37.92
N THR A 182 3.47 -23.14 -37.04
CA THR A 182 2.77 -22.63 -35.86
C THR A 182 3.46 -23.10 -34.59
N ALA A 183 3.98 -22.16 -33.81
CA ALA A 183 4.59 -22.42 -32.51
C ALA A 183 3.60 -22.12 -31.37
N LYS A 184 3.47 -23.05 -30.43
CA LYS A 184 2.76 -22.84 -29.15
C LYS A 184 3.78 -22.82 -28.02
N LEU A 185 3.85 -21.70 -27.32
CA LEU A 185 4.78 -21.46 -26.23
C LEU A 185 4.05 -21.55 -24.89
N ASN A 186 4.54 -22.41 -23.99
CA ASN A 186 4.10 -22.47 -22.60
C ASN A 186 5.23 -21.98 -21.71
N TYR A 187 4.96 -20.98 -20.88
CA TYR A 187 5.95 -20.35 -19.99
C TYR A 187 5.34 -20.13 -18.62
N ASP A 188 6.21 -20.04 -17.61
CA ASP A 188 5.82 -19.65 -16.26
C ASP A 188 6.02 -18.16 -16.08
N ILE A 189 4.98 -17.48 -15.62
CA ILE A 189 5.00 -16.05 -15.30
C ILE A 189 5.19 -15.96 -13.79
N GLN A 190 6.44 -15.78 -13.38
CA GLN A 190 6.80 -15.78 -11.97
C GLN A 190 6.74 -14.37 -11.35
N ASN A 191 7.04 -13.31 -12.12
CA ASN A 191 6.82 -11.92 -11.69
C ASN A 191 6.10 -11.11 -12.78
N ALA A 192 4.81 -11.32 -12.97
CA ALA A 192 4.09 -10.32 -13.72
C ALA A 192 3.96 -9.04 -12.89
N PHE A 193 4.67 -7.99 -13.30
CA PHE A 193 4.56 -6.64 -12.78
C PHE A 193 3.09 -6.25 -12.77
N GLY A 194 2.49 -6.24 -11.59
CA GLY A 194 1.11 -5.80 -11.43
C GLY A 194 0.00 -6.76 -11.84
N ILE A 195 0.28 -8.02 -12.16
CA ILE A 195 -0.78 -8.98 -12.53
C ILE A 195 -1.17 -9.80 -11.30
N GLY A 196 -2.24 -9.35 -10.66
CA GLY A 196 -2.87 -9.99 -9.51
C GLY A 196 -4.07 -9.16 -9.06
N GLN A 197 -5.01 -9.77 -8.35
CA GLN A 197 -6.13 -9.04 -7.78
C GLN A 197 -5.60 -8.14 -6.65
N SER A 198 -5.71 -6.81 -6.84
CA SER A 198 -5.40 -5.81 -5.81
C SER A 198 -6.70 -5.13 -5.37
N THR A 199 -6.90 -5.02 -4.07
CA THR A 199 -8.07 -4.36 -3.48
C THR A 199 -7.68 -2.98 -2.97
N PHE A 200 -8.48 -1.98 -3.27
CA PHE A 200 -8.28 -0.60 -2.83
C PHE A 200 -9.52 -0.10 -2.09
N TYR A 201 -9.31 0.64 -0.99
CA TYR A 201 -10.36 1.39 -0.32
C TYR A 201 -10.34 2.84 -0.82
N LEU A 202 -11.33 3.21 -1.62
CA LEU A 202 -11.38 4.52 -2.30
C LEU A 202 -12.46 5.40 -1.66
N PRO A 203 -12.10 6.48 -0.94
CA PRO A 203 -13.07 7.50 -0.57
C PRO A 203 -13.45 8.35 -1.80
N ALA A 204 -14.67 8.89 -1.80
CA ALA A 204 -15.04 9.93 -2.74
C ALA A 204 -14.21 11.19 -2.45
N THR A 205 -13.51 11.72 -3.44
CA THR A 205 -12.57 12.84 -3.24
C THR A 205 -12.85 13.99 -4.22
N SER A 206 -12.70 15.21 -3.73
CA SER A 206 -12.68 16.42 -4.58
C SER A 206 -11.38 16.52 -5.38
N ASP A 207 -11.35 17.39 -6.41
CA ASP A 207 -10.15 17.58 -7.24
C ASP A 207 -8.96 18.11 -6.43
N ALA A 208 -9.23 18.99 -5.46
CA ALA A 208 -8.20 19.54 -4.58
C ALA A 208 -7.58 18.45 -3.69
N GLU A 209 -8.41 17.59 -3.10
CA GLU A 209 -7.94 16.47 -2.26
C GLU A 209 -7.20 15.42 -3.11
N TRP A 210 -7.70 15.14 -4.32
CA TRP A 210 -7.05 14.24 -5.25
C TRP A 210 -5.63 14.70 -5.59
N ASN A 211 -5.45 15.97 -5.94
CA ASN A 211 -4.14 16.50 -6.30
C ASN A 211 -3.10 16.40 -5.17
N GLN A 212 -3.54 16.38 -3.91
CA GLN A 212 -2.67 16.20 -2.76
C GLN A 212 -2.38 14.72 -2.45
N ASN A 213 -3.34 13.83 -2.74
CA ASN A 213 -3.33 12.47 -2.20
C ASN A 213 -3.26 11.35 -3.26
N TYR A 214 -3.31 11.66 -4.55
CA TYR A 214 -3.41 10.65 -5.63
C TYR A 214 -2.34 9.57 -5.56
N LYS A 215 -1.12 9.92 -5.10
CA LYS A 215 0.00 8.99 -4.93
C LYS A 215 -0.33 7.79 -4.05
N LYS A 216 -1.27 7.95 -3.11
CA LYS A 216 -1.74 6.89 -2.20
C LYS A 216 -2.54 5.81 -2.93
N TYR A 217 -3.23 6.17 -4.01
CA TYR A 217 -4.08 5.26 -4.78
C TYR A 217 -3.37 4.74 -6.03
N SER A 218 -2.04 4.66 -5.95
CA SER A 218 -1.20 4.18 -7.04
C SER A 218 -1.21 2.67 -7.12
N PHE A 219 -1.15 2.17 -8.34
CA PHE A 219 -0.89 0.77 -8.62
C PHE A 219 0.23 0.68 -9.68
N TRP A 220 0.86 -0.48 -9.74
CA TRP A 220 1.98 -0.75 -10.65
C TRP A 220 3.13 0.25 -10.49
N ASN A 221 3.47 0.55 -9.24
CA ASN A 221 4.57 1.46 -8.88
C ASN A 221 4.43 2.85 -9.53
N GLY A 222 3.27 3.49 -9.36
CA GLY A 222 3.00 4.85 -9.85
C GLY A 222 2.67 4.95 -11.34
N ARG A 223 2.51 3.82 -12.05
CA ARG A 223 2.12 3.83 -13.48
C ARG A 223 0.63 4.05 -13.69
N GLY A 224 -0.20 3.75 -12.70
CA GLY A 224 -1.62 4.05 -12.71
C GLY A 224 -2.14 4.48 -11.35
N TYR A 225 -3.28 5.16 -11.34
CA TYR A 225 -3.96 5.58 -10.12
C TYR A 225 -5.48 5.39 -10.22
N LEU A 226 -6.13 5.08 -9.11
CA LEU A 226 -7.59 4.93 -9.01
C LEU A 226 -8.19 6.06 -8.18
N ARG A 227 -9.34 6.58 -8.61
CA ARG A 227 -10.13 7.58 -7.88
C ARG A 227 -11.60 7.19 -7.86
N ALA A 228 -12.25 7.23 -6.71
CA ALA A 228 -13.71 7.28 -6.67
C ALA A 228 -14.17 8.74 -6.86
N GLU A 229 -14.81 9.02 -7.99
CA GLU A 229 -15.38 10.34 -8.29
C GLU A 229 -16.70 10.55 -7.55
N SER A 230 -17.54 9.52 -7.49
CA SER A 230 -18.78 9.51 -6.73
C SER A 230 -19.06 8.13 -6.13
N ILE A 231 -19.73 8.12 -4.99
CA ILE A 231 -20.22 6.91 -4.33
C ILE A 231 -21.72 7.09 -4.11
N GLU A 232 -22.52 6.21 -4.70
CA GLU A 232 -23.97 6.19 -4.61
C GLU A 232 -24.43 5.03 -3.70
N SER A 233 -25.72 4.81 -3.52
CA SER A 233 -26.22 3.75 -2.63
C SER A 233 -25.95 2.33 -3.14
N ASP A 234 -25.88 2.15 -4.46
CA ASP A 234 -25.84 0.86 -5.15
C ASP A 234 -24.67 0.74 -6.13
N GLY A 235 -23.78 1.74 -6.18
CA GLY A 235 -22.62 1.73 -7.06
C GLY A 235 -21.65 2.88 -6.79
N ALA A 236 -20.59 2.94 -7.58
CA ALA A 236 -19.61 4.02 -7.55
C ALA A 236 -19.09 4.32 -8.96
N THR A 237 -18.72 5.58 -9.20
CA THR A 237 -18.00 5.99 -10.42
C THR A 237 -16.51 6.01 -10.12
N ILE A 238 -15.77 5.09 -10.75
CA ILE A 238 -14.33 4.93 -10.55
C ILE A 238 -13.59 5.40 -11.80
N SER A 239 -12.66 6.32 -11.61
CA SER A 239 -11.76 6.82 -12.65
C SER A 239 -10.37 6.22 -12.52
N VAL A 240 -9.78 5.91 -13.68
CA VAL A 240 -8.40 5.44 -13.84
C VAL A 240 -7.57 6.56 -14.43
N TYR A 241 -6.39 6.78 -13.85
CA TYR A 241 -5.44 7.79 -14.30
C TYR A 241 -4.11 7.14 -14.67
N SER A 242 -3.43 7.71 -15.67
CA SER A 242 -2.06 7.35 -16.05
C SER A 242 -1.01 8.02 -15.16
N GLY A 243 0.09 7.30 -14.94
CA GLY A 243 1.32 7.86 -14.41
C GLY A 243 1.94 8.93 -15.29
N SER A 244 2.59 9.91 -14.66
CA SER A 244 3.32 10.97 -15.34
C SER A 244 4.57 10.41 -16.04
N ASN A 245 4.75 10.77 -17.30
CA ASN A 245 6.05 10.70 -17.97
C ASN A 245 6.84 11.94 -17.56
N SER A 246 8.14 11.75 -17.23
CA SER A 246 9.17 12.65 -16.66
C SER A 246 9.19 14.16 -17.01
N ARG A 247 8.30 14.68 -17.87
CA ARG A 247 8.25 16.09 -18.28
C ARG A 247 7.11 16.92 -17.66
N ASN A 248 5.96 16.34 -17.30
CA ASN A 248 4.85 17.06 -16.67
C ASN A 248 4.26 16.21 -15.53
N SER A 249 4.29 16.70 -14.30
CA SER A 249 3.88 16.01 -13.07
C SER A 249 2.37 15.75 -12.92
N GLU A 250 1.57 15.89 -13.98
CA GLU A 250 0.12 15.73 -13.94
C GLU A 250 -0.31 14.33 -14.38
N THR A 251 -1.17 13.69 -13.59
CA THR A 251 -1.81 12.42 -13.94
C THR A 251 -2.89 12.67 -14.99
N THR A 252 -2.97 11.87 -16.05
CA THR A 252 -4.00 12.03 -17.09
C THR A 252 -5.11 11.01 -16.88
N ARG A 253 -6.37 11.45 -16.80
CA ARG A 253 -7.51 10.52 -16.72
C ARG A 253 -7.64 9.73 -18.02
N THR A 254 -7.60 8.40 -17.94
CA THR A 254 -7.68 7.50 -19.09
C THR A 254 -9.02 6.78 -19.22
N ALA A 255 -9.73 6.58 -18.11
CA ALA A 255 -11.06 5.99 -18.10
C ALA A 255 -11.87 6.50 -16.90
N SER A 256 -13.20 6.50 -17.03
CA SER A 256 -14.15 6.66 -15.94
C SER A 256 -15.30 5.67 -16.18
N VAL A 257 -15.62 4.86 -15.17
CA VAL A 257 -16.62 3.78 -15.27
C VAL A 257 -17.52 3.77 -14.05
N GLY A 258 -18.83 3.77 -14.27
CA GLY A 258 -19.82 3.47 -13.24
C GLY A 258 -19.90 1.95 -13.03
N ILE A 259 -19.75 1.49 -11.79
CA ILE A 259 -19.76 0.06 -11.45
C ILE A 259 -20.79 -0.14 -10.32
N PRO A 260 -21.80 -1.01 -10.51
CA PRO A 260 -22.73 -1.36 -9.43
C PRO A 260 -22.03 -2.28 -8.42
N VAL A 261 -22.55 -2.34 -7.19
CA VAL A 261 -22.00 -3.22 -6.14
C VAL A 261 -22.02 -4.69 -6.59
N GLY A 262 -20.89 -5.37 -6.42
CA GLY A 262 -20.63 -6.73 -6.91
C GLY A 262 -20.31 -6.81 -8.41
N GLY A 263 -20.52 -5.72 -9.15
CA GLY A 263 -20.30 -5.62 -10.60
C GLY A 263 -18.83 -5.52 -10.98
N THR A 264 -18.55 -5.81 -12.25
CA THR A 264 -17.22 -5.68 -12.86
C THR A 264 -17.32 -4.80 -14.10
N SER A 265 -16.34 -3.92 -14.30
CA SER A 265 -16.27 -3.04 -15.46
C SER A 265 -16.03 -3.83 -16.75
N GLN A 266 -16.26 -3.17 -17.88
CA GLN A 266 -15.67 -3.56 -19.16
C GLN A 266 -14.14 -3.51 -19.11
N ASP A 267 -13.49 -4.09 -20.11
CA ASP A 267 -12.04 -4.02 -20.28
C ASP A 267 -11.60 -2.56 -20.46
N ILE A 268 -10.68 -2.12 -19.60
CA ILE A 268 -10.07 -0.78 -19.63
C ILE A 268 -8.64 -0.94 -20.14
N SER A 269 -8.27 -0.18 -21.17
CA SER A 269 -6.90 -0.19 -21.68
C SER A 269 -5.93 0.35 -20.63
N ILE A 270 -4.80 -0.33 -20.48
CA ILE A 270 -3.78 0.05 -19.51
C ILE A 270 -3.11 1.37 -19.94
N PRO A 271 -3.06 2.39 -19.06
CA PRO A 271 -2.38 3.63 -19.37
C PRO A 271 -0.90 3.45 -19.74
N GLY A 272 -0.49 4.03 -20.87
CA GLY A 272 0.91 3.93 -21.37
C GLY A 272 1.22 2.64 -22.13
N PHE A 273 0.23 1.77 -22.33
CA PHE A 273 0.31 0.56 -23.12
C PHE A 273 -0.69 0.62 -24.27
N ASP A 274 -0.32 0.08 -25.43
CA ASP A 274 -1.27 -0.07 -26.53
C ASP A 274 -2.36 -1.09 -26.16
N PHE A 275 -3.55 -0.99 -26.72
CA PHE A 275 -4.69 -1.85 -26.38
C PHE A 275 -4.41 -3.36 -26.60
N CYS A 276 -3.41 -3.68 -27.43
CA CYS A 276 -2.96 -5.04 -27.69
C CYS A 276 -2.10 -5.65 -26.57
N LEU A 277 -1.54 -4.83 -25.68
CA LEU A 277 -0.50 -5.23 -24.72
C LEU A 277 -1.04 -5.45 -23.30
N GLY A 278 -2.29 -5.08 -23.01
CA GLY A 278 -2.96 -5.42 -21.76
C GLY A 278 -4.20 -4.59 -21.45
N THR A 279 -5.19 -5.23 -20.86
CA THR A 279 -6.40 -4.60 -20.30
C THR A 279 -6.51 -4.89 -18.81
N MET A 280 -7.23 -4.03 -18.09
CA MET A 280 -7.61 -4.24 -16.70
C MET A 280 -9.13 -4.27 -16.57
N LYS A 281 -9.63 -4.93 -15.52
CA LYS A 281 -11.03 -4.84 -15.10
C LYS A 281 -11.08 -4.39 -13.65
N LEU A 282 -12.01 -3.50 -13.34
CA LEU A 282 -12.29 -3.05 -12.00
C LEU A 282 -13.52 -3.79 -11.49
N LYS A 283 -13.49 -4.29 -10.26
CA LYS A 283 -14.63 -4.90 -9.60
C LYS A 283 -14.96 -4.11 -8.34
N LEU A 284 -16.21 -3.67 -8.21
CA LEU A 284 -16.68 -3.04 -6.98
C LEU A 284 -17.15 -4.15 -6.02
N ASN A 285 -16.33 -4.52 -5.05
CA ASN A 285 -16.67 -5.62 -4.14
C ASN A 285 -17.83 -5.27 -3.20
N GLY A 286 -17.88 -4.02 -2.73
CA GLY A 286 -18.85 -3.54 -1.76
C GLY A 286 -18.70 -2.05 -1.49
N LEU A 287 -19.69 -1.49 -0.79
CA LEU A 287 -19.61 -0.17 -0.16
C LEU A 287 -19.51 -0.40 1.34
N GLU A 288 -18.45 0.12 1.95
CA GLU A 288 -18.16 -0.13 3.34
C GLU A 288 -17.85 1.17 4.08
N ASN A 289 -18.16 1.20 5.37
CA ASN A 289 -17.75 2.28 6.24
C ASN A 289 -16.23 2.26 6.41
N PRO A 290 -15.57 3.43 6.37
CA PRO A 290 -14.13 3.51 6.62
C PRO A 290 -13.75 2.86 7.95
N ASP A 291 -12.70 2.05 7.92
CA ASP A 291 -12.13 1.36 9.08
C ASP A 291 -10.65 1.70 9.23
N THR A 292 -10.06 1.36 10.37
CA THR A 292 -8.62 1.37 10.55
C THR A 292 -8.01 0.27 9.68
N THR A 293 -7.11 0.67 8.79
CA THR A 293 -6.45 -0.22 7.82
C THR A 293 -4.94 -0.19 7.99
N ALA A 294 -4.31 -1.34 7.75
CA ALA A 294 -2.87 -1.48 7.61
C ALA A 294 -2.53 -1.53 6.13
N THR A 295 -1.51 -0.79 5.70
CA THR A 295 -0.98 -0.84 4.34
C THR A 295 0.31 -1.63 4.33
N PHE A 296 0.31 -2.73 3.59
CA PHE A 296 1.50 -3.53 3.32
C PHE A 296 2.01 -3.25 1.92
N ASP A 297 3.32 -3.09 1.76
CA ASP A 297 3.96 -3.28 0.47
C ASP A 297 4.30 -4.77 0.31
N ILE A 298 3.68 -5.44 -0.67
CA ILE A 298 3.90 -6.84 -1.00
C ILE A 298 4.62 -6.93 -2.34
N ASN A 299 5.93 -7.17 -2.31
CA ASN A 299 6.79 -7.21 -3.49
C ASN A 299 6.64 -5.97 -4.41
N GLY A 300 6.50 -4.76 -3.85
CA GLY A 300 6.33 -3.51 -4.59
C GLY A 300 4.87 -3.16 -4.92
N ASN A 301 3.90 -3.90 -4.40
CA ASN A 301 2.47 -3.63 -4.60
C ASN A 301 1.79 -3.31 -3.27
N PRO A 302 1.15 -2.14 -3.13
CA PRO A 302 0.43 -1.80 -1.91
C PRO A 302 -0.82 -2.68 -1.76
N ALA A 303 -1.05 -3.18 -0.55
CA ALA A 303 -2.23 -3.90 -0.12
C ALA A 303 -2.75 -3.27 1.17
N GLU A 304 -3.94 -2.67 1.11
CA GLU A 304 -4.63 -2.10 2.26
C GLU A 304 -5.59 -3.14 2.84
N VAL A 305 -5.48 -3.44 4.13
CA VAL A 305 -6.24 -4.52 4.80
C VAL A 305 -6.74 -4.10 6.18
N LYS A 306 -7.95 -4.51 6.55
CA LYS A 306 -8.53 -4.30 7.90
C LYS A 306 -8.50 -5.56 8.77
N VAL A 307 -8.79 -5.41 10.06
CA VAL A 307 -8.87 -6.55 10.99
C VAL A 307 -9.88 -7.59 10.49
N GLY A 308 -9.48 -8.87 10.48
CA GLY A 308 -10.30 -9.98 9.98
C GLY A 308 -10.26 -10.19 8.48
N GLU A 309 -9.75 -9.23 7.70
CA GLU A 309 -9.60 -9.35 6.26
C GLU A 309 -8.50 -10.33 5.90
N SER A 310 -8.73 -11.09 4.84
CA SER A 310 -7.77 -12.03 4.29
C SER A 310 -7.22 -11.54 2.96
N PHE A 311 -5.93 -11.73 2.76
CA PHE A 311 -5.20 -11.31 1.57
C PHE A 311 -4.19 -12.39 1.16
N LEU A 312 -3.46 -12.15 0.07
CA LEU A 312 -2.52 -13.10 -0.50
C LEU A 312 -3.19 -14.45 -0.82
N ASN A 313 -4.28 -14.42 -1.59
CA ASN A 313 -5.13 -15.57 -1.92
C ASN A 313 -5.76 -16.26 -0.70
N ASN A 314 -6.25 -15.49 0.27
CA ASN A 314 -6.85 -15.97 1.53
C ASN A 314 -5.89 -16.81 2.39
N ARG A 315 -4.58 -16.64 2.21
CA ARG A 315 -3.56 -17.37 2.98
C ARG A 315 -3.12 -16.59 4.21
N CYS A 316 -3.22 -15.26 4.17
CA CYS A 316 -2.90 -14.40 5.29
C CYS A 316 -4.15 -13.67 5.78
N THR A 317 -4.35 -13.57 7.10
CA THR A 317 -5.47 -12.88 7.73
C THR A 317 -4.98 -11.93 8.82
N VAL A 318 -5.43 -10.69 8.79
CA VAL A 318 -5.09 -9.69 9.83
C VAL A 318 -5.82 -10.03 11.13
N LYS A 319 -5.09 -10.04 12.25
CA LYS A 319 -5.61 -10.35 13.60
C LYS A 319 -5.78 -9.12 14.46
N SER A 320 -4.82 -8.19 14.43
CA SER A 320 -4.92 -6.92 15.14
C SER A 320 -4.16 -5.82 14.40
N ILE A 321 -4.63 -4.59 14.55
CA ILE A 321 -3.99 -3.37 14.06
C ILE A 321 -3.99 -2.40 15.24
N ASP A 322 -2.81 -2.01 15.70
CA ASP A 322 -2.60 -1.12 16.84
C ASP A 322 -1.77 0.09 16.38
N LYS A 323 -2.32 1.30 16.50
CA LYS A 323 -1.62 2.57 16.21
C LYS A 323 -1.50 3.39 17.48
N GLN A 324 -0.27 3.70 17.86
CA GLN A 324 0.12 4.49 19.03
C GLN A 324 0.94 5.69 18.56
N GLY A 325 0.32 6.55 17.75
CA GLY A 325 1.01 7.68 17.11
C GLY A 325 1.96 7.17 16.02
N ILE A 326 3.26 7.44 16.16
CA ILE A 326 4.27 6.92 15.23
C ILE A 326 4.60 5.44 15.46
N ASN A 327 4.25 4.88 16.62
CA ASN A 327 4.40 3.45 16.88
C ASN A 327 3.23 2.69 16.26
N GLN A 328 3.53 1.68 15.46
CA GLN A 328 2.55 0.91 14.70
C GLN A 328 2.83 -0.57 14.85
N LYS A 329 1.78 -1.37 15.07
CA LYS A 329 1.88 -2.82 15.23
C LYS A 329 0.73 -3.50 14.51
N VAL A 330 1.06 -4.50 13.69
CA VAL A 330 0.07 -5.31 12.99
C VAL A 330 0.41 -6.78 13.19
N SER A 331 -0.57 -7.56 13.64
CA SER A 331 -0.43 -9.01 13.76
C SER A 331 -1.19 -9.68 12.62
N VAL A 332 -0.51 -10.51 11.86
CA VAL A 332 -1.04 -11.26 10.72
C VAL A 332 -0.83 -12.74 10.98
N ARG A 333 -1.83 -13.56 10.68
CA ARG A 333 -1.66 -15.01 10.64
C ARG A 333 -1.58 -15.45 9.20
N CYS A 334 -0.47 -16.04 8.78
CA CYS A 334 -0.33 -16.66 7.46
C CYS A 334 -0.36 -18.18 7.58
N ASN A 335 -0.93 -18.84 6.56
CA ASN A 335 -0.82 -20.26 6.31
C ASN A 335 0.25 -20.43 5.23
N GLU A 336 1.49 -20.59 5.66
CA GLU A 336 2.65 -20.82 4.80
C GLU A 336 2.75 -22.30 4.45
N ASP A 337 3.64 -22.64 3.52
CA ASP A 337 3.82 -24.02 3.07
C ASP A 337 4.50 -24.90 4.12
N ASP A 338 5.27 -24.30 5.03
CA ASP A 338 6.00 -24.93 6.13
C ASP A 338 5.26 -24.86 7.49
N GLY A 339 4.14 -24.14 7.56
CA GLY A 339 3.32 -24.04 8.77
C GLY A 339 2.44 -22.80 8.83
N SER A 340 1.74 -22.63 9.96
CA SER A 340 0.98 -21.39 10.21
C SER A 340 1.55 -20.68 11.42
N ASN A 341 2.21 -19.55 11.17
CA ASN A 341 2.85 -18.75 12.20
C ASN A 341 2.20 -17.36 12.30
N PRO A 342 2.04 -16.80 13.52
CA PRO A 342 1.72 -15.39 13.68
C PRO A 342 2.95 -14.55 13.33
N LEU A 343 2.76 -13.61 12.41
CA LEU A 343 3.73 -12.63 11.98
C LEU A 343 3.37 -11.30 12.61
N ASN A 344 4.33 -10.69 13.31
CA ASN A 344 4.16 -9.38 13.92
C ASN A 344 5.03 -8.37 13.19
N PHE A 345 4.37 -7.39 12.57
CA PHE A 345 5.01 -6.25 11.94
C PHE A 345 5.00 -5.10 12.94
N VAL A 346 6.17 -4.59 13.28
CA VAL A 346 6.31 -3.53 14.28
C VAL A 346 7.17 -2.41 13.71
N SER A 347 6.62 -1.21 13.76
CA SER A 347 7.35 0.04 13.56
C SER A 347 7.35 0.78 14.89
N SER A 348 8.52 0.89 15.51
CA SER A 348 8.72 1.54 16.81
C SER A 348 9.87 2.56 16.74
N PRO A 349 9.68 3.65 15.97
CA PRO A 349 10.72 4.66 15.80
C PRO A 349 11.20 5.20 17.14
N LYS A 350 12.53 5.32 17.28
CA LYS A 350 13.16 5.93 18.44
C LYS A 350 13.30 7.43 18.24
N ILE A 351 13.28 8.16 19.35
CA ILE A 351 13.46 9.61 19.38
C ILE A 351 14.63 10.00 20.28
N LYS A 352 15.18 11.19 20.03
CA LYS A 352 16.26 11.78 20.81
C LYS A 352 15.70 12.90 21.67
N LEU A 353 15.79 12.74 22.98
CA LEU A 353 15.43 13.74 23.97
C LEU A 353 16.69 14.32 24.61
N ASN A 354 16.79 15.64 24.71
CA ASN A 354 17.78 16.29 25.56
C ASN A 354 17.13 16.62 26.90
N ILE A 355 17.68 16.07 27.99
CA ILE A 355 17.17 16.25 29.35
C ILE A 355 18.31 16.84 30.19
N ASP A 356 18.12 18.07 30.66
CA ASP A 356 19.15 18.84 31.37
C ASP A 356 20.51 18.87 30.64
N GLY A 357 20.50 19.01 29.32
CA GLY A 357 21.71 19.04 28.49
C GLY A 357 22.23 17.66 28.07
N VAL A 358 21.67 16.55 28.58
CA VAL A 358 22.08 15.20 28.23
C VAL A 358 21.15 14.60 27.18
N ASN A 359 21.68 14.23 26.03
CA ASN A 359 20.93 13.52 24.99
C ASN A 359 20.69 12.05 25.40
N ARG A 360 19.44 11.60 25.26
CA ARG A 360 19.00 10.22 25.48
C ARG A 360 18.15 9.76 24.31
N THR A 361 18.35 8.51 23.91
CA THR A 361 17.51 7.85 22.91
C THR A 361 16.44 7.05 23.64
N VAL A 362 15.18 7.27 23.29
CA VAL A 362 14.01 6.65 23.95
C VAL A 362 12.94 6.26 22.92
N SER A 363 12.16 5.24 23.23
CA SER A 363 10.94 4.84 22.50
C SER A 363 9.69 5.19 23.31
N ALA A 364 8.51 5.16 22.68
CA ALA A 364 7.27 5.18 23.45
C ALA A 364 7.22 4.01 24.45
N GLY A 365 6.75 4.31 25.65
CA GLY A 365 6.74 3.46 26.82
C GLY A 365 7.99 3.57 27.69
N ASP A 366 9.12 4.05 27.18
CA ASP A 366 10.37 3.99 27.94
C ASP A 366 10.35 4.93 29.15
N TRP A 367 10.93 4.46 30.26
CA TRP A 367 11.24 5.29 31.40
C TRP A 367 12.32 6.32 31.04
N VAL A 368 12.15 7.54 31.56
CA VAL A 368 13.03 8.67 31.28
C VAL A 368 13.83 9.07 32.51
N TYR A 369 13.18 9.43 33.62
CA TYR A 369 13.82 9.80 34.89
C TYR A 369 12.83 9.73 36.05
N ASN A 370 13.34 9.79 37.29
CA ASN A 370 12.53 9.93 38.49
C ASN A 370 12.52 11.39 38.95
N THR A 371 11.36 11.82 39.43
CA THR A 371 11.13 13.10 40.09
C THR A 371 11.37 12.97 41.60
N ASP A 372 11.65 14.09 42.26
CA ASP A 372 11.89 14.10 43.71
C ASP A 372 10.66 13.71 44.55
N ASP A 373 9.45 13.77 43.96
CA ASP A 373 8.17 13.46 44.59
C ASP A 373 7.73 12.00 44.40
N SER A 374 8.68 11.08 44.24
CA SER A 374 8.42 9.63 44.06
C SER A 374 7.56 9.30 42.84
N LYS A 375 7.68 10.07 41.76
CA LYS A 375 7.10 9.74 40.45
C LYS A 375 8.19 9.41 39.45
N SER A 376 7.91 8.48 38.55
CA SER A 376 8.73 8.12 37.40
C SER A 376 8.10 8.70 36.13
N VAL A 377 8.90 9.37 35.31
CA VAL A 377 8.48 9.98 34.05
C VAL A 377 8.72 9.00 32.92
N TYR A 378 7.71 8.78 32.09
CA TYR A 378 7.74 7.90 30.92
C TYR A 378 7.36 8.66 29.65
N VAL A 379 7.84 8.17 28.51
CA VAL A 379 7.33 8.58 27.19
C VAL A 379 5.98 7.89 26.97
N ALA A 380 4.87 8.60 27.17
CA ALA A 380 3.54 8.02 27.04
C ALA A 380 3.07 7.94 25.58
N TYR A 381 3.48 8.89 24.75
CA TYR A 381 3.08 8.97 23.35
C TYR A 381 4.04 9.77 22.52
N VAL A 382 4.17 9.39 21.26
CA VAL A 382 4.97 10.11 20.28
C VAL A 382 4.15 10.22 19.01
N ARG A 383 4.02 11.44 18.47
CA ARG A 383 3.24 11.72 17.26
C ARG A 383 3.97 12.69 16.35
N THR A 384 3.58 12.71 15.07
CA THR A 384 3.85 13.84 14.17
C THR A 384 2.54 14.57 13.90
N LYS A 385 2.54 15.89 13.98
CA LYS A 385 1.37 16.71 13.66
C LYS A 385 0.94 16.44 12.22
N GLY A 386 -0.31 16.02 12.03
CA GLY A 386 -0.86 15.70 10.70
C GLY A 386 -0.33 14.39 10.10
N ASP A 387 0.31 13.51 10.88
CA ASP A 387 0.89 12.24 10.41
C ASP A 387 1.89 12.43 9.25
N THR A 388 2.63 13.54 9.24
CA THR A 388 3.54 13.96 8.14
C THR A 388 4.87 13.22 8.13
N ASN A 389 5.16 12.41 9.17
CA ASN A 389 6.46 11.76 9.41
C ASN A 389 7.65 12.75 9.46
N SER A 390 7.38 14.06 9.53
CA SER A 390 8.38 15.11 9.59
C SER A 390 8.90 15.30 11.01
N GLU A 391 10.20 15.49 11.14
CA GLU A 391 10.85 15.78 12.42
C GLU A 391 10.35 17.10 13.03
N GLN A 392 10.05 18.10 12.20
CA GLN A 392 9.54 19.40 12.64
C GLN A 392 8.14 19.31 13.26
N ASP A 393 7.40 18.27 12.89
CA ASP A 393 6.05 18.01 13.39
C ASP A 393 6.06 17.05 14.60
N LEU A 394 7.23 16.56 15.01
CA LEU A 394 7.39 15.61 16.10
C LEU A 394 6.96 16.23 17.44
N SER A 395 6.17 15.49 18.20
CA SER A 395 5.71 15.87 19.53
C SER A 395 5.67 14.67 20.45
N VAL A 396 6.03 14.90 21.70
CA VAL A 396 6.18 13.86 22.72
C VAL A 396 5.36 14.23 23.94
N SER A 397 4.48 13.30 24.33
CA SER A 397 3.73 13.38 25.58
C SER A 397 4.42 12.56 26.65
N LEU A 398 4.72 13.20 27.76
CA LEU A 398 5.34 12.61 28.92
C LEU A 398 4.31 12.42 30.04
N ALA A 399 4.38 11.28 30.71
CA ALA A 399 3.54 10.96 31.87
C ALA A 399 4.40 10.76 33.12
N ALA A 400 4.11 11.49 34.19
CA ALA A 400 4.70 11.27 35.51
C ALA A 400 3.77 10.37 36.34
N ILE A 401 4.21 9.15 36.64
CA ILE A 401 3.43 8.09 37.31
C ILE A 401 4.06 7.78 38.66
N PRO A 402 3.31 7.51 39.76
CA PRO A 402 3.91 7.02 41.01
C PRO A 402 4.92 5.90 40.76
N THR A 403 6.11 6.00 41.36
CA THR A 403 7.21 5.08 41.10
C THR A 403 6.84 3.66 41.53
N GLU A 404 6.72 2.77 40.54
CA GLU A 404 6.60 1.33 40.75
C GLU A 404 8.00 0.70 40.67
N VAL A 405 8.39 -0.03 41.73
CA VAL A 405 9.72 -0.65 41.81
C VAL A 405 9.91 -1.63 40.65
N GLY A 406 10.93 -1.41 39.83
CA GLY A 406 11.31 -2.29 38.73
C GLY A 406 10.58 -2.04 37.40
N LYS A 407 9.65 -1.08 37.33
CA LYS A 407 8.99 -0.72 36.07
C LYS A 407 9.90 0.19 35.24
N THR A 408 10.41 -0.36 34.13
CA THR A 408 11.30 0.35 33.20
C THR A 408 10.60 0.77 31.91
N LYS A 409 9.39 0.23 31.67
CA LYS A 409 8.60 0.51 30.47
C LYS A 409 7.10 0.40 30.76
N LEU A 410 6.31 1.23 30.08
CA LEU A 410 4.85 1.10 30.02
C LEU A 410 4.46 -0.13 29.18
N THR A 411 3.36 -0.77 29.54
CA THR A 411 2.81 -1.92 28.82
C THR A 411 2.05 -1.49 27.55
N ASP A 412 1.88 -2.39 26.58
CA ASP A 412 1.09 -2.14 25.36
C ASP A 412 -0.35 -1.69 25.69
N SER A 413 -0.94 -2.24 26.76
CA SER A 413 -2.29 -1.86 27.22
C SER A 413 -2.33 -0.41 27.72
N GLU A 414 -1.32 0.01 28.47
CA GLU A 414 -1.18 1.38 28.96
C GLU A 414 -0.94 2.37 27.81
N LEU A 415 -0.09 2.01 26.86
CA LEU A 415 0.16 2.82 25.66
C LEU A 415 -1.07 2.93 24.76
N ASN A 416 -1.80 1.84 24.53
CA ASN A 416 -3.06 1.85 23.77
C ASN A 416 -4.12 2.73 24.44
N SER A 417 -4.19 2.67 25.78
CA SER A 417 -5.09 3.50 26.56
C SER A 417 -4.77 4.99 26.38
N PHE A 418 -3.49 5.34 26.47
CA PHE A 418 -3.04 6.71 26.27
C PHE A 418 -3.22 7.19 24.82
N ALA A 419 -2.93 6.34 23.84
CA ALA A 419 -3.15 6.63 22.42
C ALA A 419 -4.60 6.98 22.12
N ARG A 420 -5.56 6.20 22.65
CA ARG A 420 -7.00 6.50 22.51
C ARG A 420 -7.39 7.82 23.16
N PHE A 421 -6.82 8.13 24.32
CA PHE A 421 -7.03 9.43 24.97
C PHE A 421 -6.51 10.59 24.13
N MET A 422 -5.29 10.46 23.60
CA MET A 422 -4.68 11.48 22.74
C MET A 422 -5.43 11.67 21.42
N ALA A 423 -5.99 10.60 20.85
CA ALA A 423 -6.81 10.66 19.65
C ALA A 423 -8.08 11.52 19.82
N THR A 424 -8.58 11.68 21.06
CA THR A 424 -9.72 12.56 21.36
C THR A 424 -9.39 14.04 21.19
N PHE A 425 -8.11 14.41 21.28
CA PHE A 425 -7.65 15.81 21.25
C PHE A 425 -6.47 16.00 20.28
N PRO A 426 -6.66 15.72 18.99
CA PRO A 426 -5.57 15.65 18.02
C PRO A 426 -4.85 16.99 17.83
N ASP A 427 -5.53 18.12 18.00
CA ASP A 427 -4.97 19.46 17.71
C ASP A 427 -4.65 20.28 18.97
N LYS A 428 -4.82 19.70 20.16
CA LYS A 428 -4.54 20.40 21.43
C LYS A 428 -3.31 19.79 22.09
N ASP A 429 -2.47 20.64 22.66
CA ASP A 429 -1.42 20.19 23.56
C ASP A 429 -2.04 19.68 24.86
N VAL A 430 -1.47 18.62 25.45
CA VAL A 430 -1.95 18.01 26.69
C VAL A 430 -2.02 19.01 27.85
N ASP A 431 -1.15 20.02 27.85
CA ASP A 431 -1.24 21.14 28.80
C ASP A 431 -2.56 21.91 28.69
N SER A 432 -3.07 22.12 27.47
CA SER A 432 -4.38 22.74 27.25
C SER A 432 -5.50 21.79 27.67
N ILE A 433 -5.40 20.50 27.39
CA ILE A 433 -6.39 19.48 27.79
C ILE A 433 -6.48 19.38 29.32
N MET A 434 -5.34 19.37 30.02
CA MET A 434 -5.28 19.30 31.48
C MET A 434 -5.72 20.63 32.14
N SER A 435 -5.68 21.76 31.44
CA SER A 435 -6.24 23.03 31.93
C SER A 435 -7.77 23.07 31.91
N PHE A 436 -8.45 22.20 31.14
CA PHE A 436 -9.86 21.85 31.33
C PHE A 436 -10.09 20.98 32.61
N GLY A 437 -9.02 20.66 33.34
CA GLY A 437 -8.90 19.52 34.26
C GLY A 437 -9.41 19.66 35.69
N THR A 438 -10.21 20.67 36.06
CA THR A 438 -11.00 20.54 37.30
C THR A 438 -12.19 19.60 37.14
N THR A 439 -12.66 19.40 35.90
CA THR A 439 -13.78 18.50 35.58
C THR A 439 -13.27 17.12 35.17
N VAL A 440 -12.19 17.04 34.40
CA VAL A 440 -11.53 15.77 34.01
C VAL A 440 -11.11 14.99 35.27
N TYR A 441 -10.57 15.64 36.31
CA TYR A 441 -10.22 14.95 37.56
C TYR A 441 -11.37 14.16 38.23
N LYS A 442 -12.63 14.60 38.06
CA LYS A 442 -13.81 13.94 38.67
C LYS A 442 -14.39 12.81 37.82
N ILE A 443 -14.20 12.87 36.51
CA ILE A 443 -14.80 11.96 35.51
C ILE A 443 -14.11 10.59 35.41
N TYR A 444 -12.92 10.43 35.98
CA TYR A 444 -12.15 9.18 35.87
C TYR A 444 -12.15 8.38 37.17
N ALA A 445 -12.76 8.91 38.24
CA ALA A 445 -12.81 8.25 39.54
C ALA A 445 -13.83 7.10 39.59
N SER A 446 -14.66 6.92 38.57
CA SER A 446 -15.82 6.05 38.70
C SER A 446 -16.39 5.45 37.41
N GLY A 447 -15.89 4.28 37.03
CA GLY A 447 -16.68 3.41 36.14
C GLY A 447 -15.95 2.43 35.24
N LEU A 448 -14.62 2.38 35.21
CA LEU A 448 -13.87 1.41 34.40
C LEU A 448 -12.70 0.77 35.17
N GLU A 449 -12.36 -0.45 34.76
CA GLU A 449 -11.41 -1.43 35.31
C GLU A 449 -10.10 -0.85 35.90
N SER A 450 -9.56 -1.61 36.87
CA SER A 450 -8.46 -1.29 37.81
C SER A 450 -7.22 -0.57 37.25
N LEU A 451 -6.94 -0.67 35.95
CA LEU A 451 -5.80 -0.03 35.29
C LEU A 451 -5.94 1.51 35.20
N TYR A 452 -7.14 2.07 35.00
CA TYR A 452 -7.29 3.53 34.84
C TYR A 452 -7.28 4.31 36.17
N ARG A 453 -7.69 3.69 37.29
CA ARG A 453 -7.64 4.33 38.62
C ARG A 453 -6.21 4.59 39.10
N GLY A 454 -5.25 3.74 38.71
CA GLY A 454 -3.83 4.00 38.96
C GLY A 454 -3.25 5.12 38.08
N TRP A 455 -3.92 5.42 36.96
CA TRP A 455 -3.45 6.40 35.98
C TRP A 455 -3.94 7.84 36.20
N VAL A 456 -5.08 8.05 36.86
CA VAL A 456 -5.60 9.43 37.04
C VAL A 456 -5.43 9.95 38.47
N ILE A 457 -5.10 9.10 39.44
CA ILE A 457 -4.81 9.53 40.82
C ILE A 457 -3.31 9.78 40.96
N GLY A 458 -2.91 11.04 40.81
CA GLY A 458 -1.55 11.51 41.08
C GLY A 458 -0.61 11.61 39.88
N GLN A 459 -1.11 11.45 38.66
CA GLN A 459 -0.30 11.61 37.44
C GLN A 459 -0.39 13.01 36.85
N ASP A 460 0.74 13.50 36.35
CA ASP A 460 0.83 14.77 35.64
C ASP A 460 1.31 14.47 34.20
N PHE A 461 0.64 15.05 33.21
CA PHE A 461 1.01 14.91 31.80
C PHE A 461 1.51 16.22 31.23
N LYS A 462 2.54 16.14 30.38
CA LYS A 462 3.15 17.31 29.74
C LYS A 462 3.55 17.00 28.31
N ASP A 463 3.28 17.94 27.42
CA ASP A 463 3.70 17.86 26.02
C ASP A 463 4.91 18.76 25.76
N VAL A 464 5.79 18.25 24.91
CA VAL A 464 6.90 18.98 24.31
C VAL A 464 6.98 18.65 22.82
N GLY A 465 6.90 19.68 21.98
CA GLY A 465 7.14 19.57 20.55
C GLY A 465 8.62 19.65 20.20
N TYR A 466 8.94 19.31 18.96
CA TYR A 466 10.19 19.65 18.32
C TYR A 466 10.46 21.15 18.45
N SER A 467 11.71 21.51 18.74
CA SER A 467 12.11 22.90 18.84
C SER A 467 13.61 23.00 18.60
N ASP A 468 14.04 23.96 17.78
CA ASP A 468 15.45 24.31 17.64
C ASP A 468 15.96 25.14 18.84
N SER A 469 15.05 25.70 19.63
CA SER A 469 15.33 26.64 20.72
C SER A 469 15.66 25.95 22.06
N ALA A 470 15.67 26.73 23.16
CA ALA A 470 15.83 26.21 24.51
C ALA A 470 14.71 25.22 24.89
N GLY A 471 15.05 24.18 25.66
CA GLY A 471 14.09 23.19 26.13
C GLY A 471 13.02 23.78 27.05
N LYS A 472 11.91 23.05 27.22
CA LYS A 472 10.81 23.40 28.11
C LYS A 472 11.03 22.76 29.47
N VAL A 473 10.80 23.50 30.55
CA VAL A 473 10.88 22.95 31.92
C VAL A 473 9.63 22.12 32.19
N LEU A 474 9.78 20.79 32.21
CA LEU A 474 8.73 19.81 32.47
C LEU A 474 9.15 18.95 33.65
N PHE A 475 8.27 18.80 34.65
CA PHE A 475 8.54 18.06 35.89
C PHE A 475 9.91 18.39 36.52
N LYS A 476 10.21 19.69 36.61
CA LYS A 476 11.47 20.26 37.17
C LYS A 476 12.74 19.96 36.37
N LYS A 477 12.62 19.40 35.17
CA LYS A 477 13.74 19.12 34.26
C LYS A 477 13.57 19.88 32.96
N THR A 478 14.66 20.34 32.36
CA THR A 478 14.61 20.98 31.05
C THR A 478 14.62 19.89 29.99
N ILE A 479 13.53 19.77 29.23
CA ILE A 479 13.37 18.74 28.20
C ILE A 479 13.22 19.40 26.83
N LYS A 480 13.96 18.87 25.86
CA LYS A 480 13.89 19.26 24.46
C LYS A 480 13.77 18.02 23.58
N VAL A 481 12.80 18.00 22.67
CA VAL A 481 12.75 17.01 21.60
C VAL A 481 13.76 17.45 20.55
N VAL A 482 14.82 16.65 20.38
CA VAL A 482 15.89 16.96 19.43
C VAL A 482 15.51 16.49 18.03
N GLY A 483 14.81 15.35 17.94
CA GLY A 483 14.47 14.72 16.67
C GLY A 483 14.23 13.23 16.78
N PHE A 484 14.22 12.55 15.64
CA PHE A 484 14.33 11.09 15.58
C PHE A 484 15.72 10.64 16.05
N ALA A 485 15.81 9.42 16.56
CA ALA A 485 17.08 8.85 16.98
C ALA A 485 17.97 8.53 15.78
N ASP A 486 19.28 8.54 16.02
CA ASP A 486 20.26 8.11 15.02
C ASP A 486 19.99 6.64 14.64
N PRO A 487 20.09 6.29 13.35
CA PRO A 487 19.83 4.93 12.87
C PRO A 487 20.83 3.95 13.48
N VAL A 488 20.35 2.75 13.80
CA VAL A 488 21.16 1.68 14.38
C VAL A 488 21.04 0.41 13.56
N ASN A 489 22.12 -0.35 13.53
CA ASN A 489 22.12 -1.69 12.98
C ASN A 489 21.57 -2.68 14.00
N VAL A 490 20.67 -3.56 13.56
CA VAL A 490 20.18 -4.66 14.39
C VAL A 490 21.26 -5.75 14.49
N ASP A 491 21.33 -6.43 15.64
CA ASP A 491 22.19 -7.59 15.79
C ASP A 491 21.75 -8.71 14.84
N LEU A 492 22.62 -9.07 13.88
CA LEU A 492 22.34 -10.09 12.87
C LEU A 492 22.24 -11.50 13.46
N SER A 493 22.58 -11.72 14.74
CA SER A 493 22.40 -13.01 15.43
C SER A 493 20.94 -13.48 15.49
N VAL A 494 19.99 -12.56 15.26
CA VAL A 494 18.57 -12.84 15.09
C VAL A 494 18.21 -13.54 13.78
N LEU A 495 19.12 -13.51 12.79
CA LEU A 495 18.97 -14.21 11.52
C LEU A 495 19.49 -15.66 11.64
N SER A 496 19.11 -16.50 10.68
CA SER A 496 19.72 -17.82 10.57
C SER A 496 21.20 -17.71 10.17
N ALA A 497 22.03 -18.68 10.56
CA ALA A 497 23.46 -18.68 10.23
C ALA A 497 23.74 -18.61 8.72
N ASN A 498 22.90 -19.25 7.90
CA ASN A 498 22.99 -19.18 6.44
C ASN A 498 22.66 -17.78 5.95
N ALA A 499 21.58 -17.17 6.44
CA ALA A 499 21.19 -15.81 6.05
C ALA A 499 22.25 -14.77 6.43
N GLN A 500 22.91 -14.92 7.58
CA GLN A 500 24.03 -14.07 7.96
C GLN A 500 25.20 -14.22 6.98
N THR A 501 25.56 -15.46 6.64
CA THR A 501 26.65 -15.75 5.70
C THR A 501 26.33 -15.19 4.31
N ASP A 502 25.11 -15.35 3.84
CA ASP A 502 24.65 -14.86 2.54
C ASP A 502 24.65 -13.32 2.50
N TYR A 503 24.22 -12.66 3.58
CA TYR A 503 24.31 -11.22 3.73
C TYR A 503 25.75 -10.72 3.65
N GLU A 504 26.67 -11.33 4.40
CA GLU A 504 28.09 -10.96 4.40
C GLU A 504 28.75 -11.17 3.03
N ASN A 505 28.37 -12.23 2.30
CA ASN A 505 28.85 -12.47 0.94
C ASN A 505 28.29 -11.46 -0.05
N ALA A 506 26.99 -11.16 0.02
CA ALA A 506 26.35 -10.16 -0.83
C ALA A 506 26.98 -8.77 -0.62
N LEU A 507 27.28 -8.39 0.63
CA LEU A 507 27.94 -7.12 0.93
C LEU A 507 29.35 -7.05 0.30
N LYS A 508 30.12 -8.14 0.34
CA LYS A 508 31.43 -8.22 -0.34
C LYS A 508 31.30 -8.11 -1.85
N ASP A 509 30.30 -8.78 -2.44
CA ASP A 509 30.08 -8.74 -3.89
C ASP A 509 29.66 -7.35 -4.36
N TYR A 510 28.75 -6.68 -3.64
CA TYR A 510 28.37 -5.30 -3.95
C TYR A 510 29.55 -4.33 -3.80
N GLN A 511 30.33 -4.47 -2.72
CA GLN A 511 31.52 -3.64 -2.53
C GLN A 511 32.52 -3.84 -3.67
N LYS A 512 32.74 -5.08 -4.12
CA LYS A 512 33.60 -5.36 -5.28
C LYS A 512 33.10 -4.67 -6.55
N VAL A 513 31.78 -4.66 -6.79
CA VAL A 513 31.21 -3.93 -7.94
C VAL A 513 31.44 -2.42 -7.82
N LEU A 514 31.35 -1.86 -6.61
CA LEU A 514 31.63 -0.46 -6.36
C LEU A 514 33.13 -0.12 -6.53
N ASP A 515 34.03 -1.00 -6.11
CA ASP A 515 35.46 -0.75 -6.20
C ASP A 515 35.97 -0.90 -7.65
N ASP A 516 35.55 -1.96 -8.34
CA ASP A 516 36.13 -2.35 -9.64
C ASP A 516 35.33 -1.82 -10.84
N TYR A 517 34.02 -1.58 -10.70
CA TYR A 517 33.10 -1.40 -11.84
C TYR A 517 32.14 -0.21 -11.71
N THR A 518 32.42 0.78 -10.84
CA THR A 518 31.45 1.86 -10.52
C THR A 518 30.91 2.63 -11.73
N SER A 519 31.77 2.95 -12.69
CA SER A 519 31.40 3.76 -13.87
C SER A 519 30.98 2.93 -15.08
N GLU A 520 31.10 1.59 -15.01
CA GLU A 520 30.77 0.73 -16.14
C GLU A 520 29.27 0.67 -16.38
N LYS A 521 28.88 0.46 -17.64
CA LYS A 521 27.49 0.26 -18.04
C LYS A 521 27.38 -1.10 -18.71
N TYR A 522 26.43 -1.91 -18.25
CA TYR A 522 26.15 -3.19 -18.89
C TYR A 522 24.63 -3.47 -18.92
N PRO A 523 24.05 -3.64 -20.13
CA PRO A 523 24.67 -3.43 -21.45
C PRO A 523 25.16 -1.98 -21.66
N SER A 524 26.00 -1.72 -22.67
CA SER A 524 26.68 -0.41 -22.83
C SER A 524 25.73 0.78 -22.99
N ASP A 525 24.50 0.51 -23.41
CA ASP A 525 23.43 1.47 -23.68
C ASP A 525 22.54 1.72 -22.44
N ASP A 526 22.90 1.15 -21.29
CA ASP A 526 22.16 1.31 -20.04
C ASP A 526 22.14 2.75 -19.53
N GLN A 527 21.01 3.11 -18.89
CA GLN A 527 20.85 4.41 -18.26
C GLN A 527 21.59 4.48 -16.92
N LYS A 528 21.74 3.36 -16.22
CA LYS A 528 22.42 3.27 -14.93
C LYS A 528 23.78 2.61 -15.06
N THR A 529 24.76 3.09 -14.30
CA THR A 529 26.04 2.35 -14.17
C THR A 529 25.88 1.15 -13.26
N LEU A 530 26.80 0.19 -13.34
CA LEU A 530 26.88 -0.94 -12.44
C LEU A 530 27.09 -0.49 -10.99
N GLY A 531 27.91 0.53 -10.75
CA GLY A 531 28.06 1.15 -9.43
C GLY A 531 26.76 1.74 -8.89
N GLN A 532 25.99 2.44 -9.74
CA GLN A 532 24.69 2.98 -9.33
C GLN A 532 23.74 1.86 -8.89
N ARG A 533 23.66 0.78 -9.67
CA ARG A 533 22.81 -0.38 -9.35
C ARG A 533 23.27 -1.10 -8.10
N ALA A 534 24.57 -1.29 -7.95
CA ALA A 534 25.16 -1.95 -6.80
C ALA A 534 24.80 -1.19 -5.51
N LEU A 535 24.95 0.14 -5.52
CA LEU A 535 24.64 0.96 -4.35
C LEU A 535 23.14 1.02 -4.05
N GLU A 536 22.28 1.15 -5.08
CA GLU A 536 20.82 1.06 -4.90
C GLU A 536 20.39 -0.29 -4.28
N ASN A 537 20.98 -1.39 -4.74
CA ASN A 537 20.64 -2.72 -4.25
C ASN A 537 21.25 -3.00 -2.87
N LEU A 538 22.42 -2.46 -2.57
CA LEU A 538 23.05 -2.55 -1.26
C LEU A 538 22.23 -1.79 -0.20
N ILE A 539 21.75 -0.58 -0.53
CA ILE A 539 20.81 0.18 0.30
C ILE A 539 19.57 -0.66 0.60
N LYS A 540 18.97 -1.28 -0.42
CA LYS A 540 17.78 -2.15 -0.25
C LYS A 540 18.05 -3.40 0.57
N LEU A 541 19.22 -4.02 0.39
CA LEU A 541 19.62 -5.19 1.16
C LEU A 541 19.72 -4.83 2.64
N ASP A 542 20.44 -3.77 2.96
CA ASP A 542 20.65 -3.31 4.34
C ASP A 542 19.36 -2.83 4.98
N ASP A 543 18.49 -2.16 4.22
CA ASP A 543 17.17 -1.77 4.70
C ASP A 543 16.30 -2.98 5.09
N ALA A 544 16.33 -4.04 4.27
CA ALA A 544 15.57 -5.26 4.47
C ALA A 544 16.04 -6.10 5.68
N VAL A 545 17.33 -6.03 6.04
CA VAL A 545 17.89 -6.69 7.24
C VAL A 545 18.05 -5.72 8.42
N SER A 546 17.37 -4.58 8.38
CA SER A 546 17.38 -3.55 9.44
C SER A 546 18.78 -3.06 9.83
N GLN A 547 19.71 -2.99 8.88
CA GLN A 547 21.03 -2.37 9.04
C GLN A 547 20.95 -0.87 8.73
N LYS A 548 20.08 -0.15 9.46
CA LYS A 548 19.69 1.23 9.12
C LYS A 548 20.85 2.22 9.17
N ARG A 549 21.89 1.97 9.98
CA ARG A 549 23.07 2.85 10.00
C ARG A 549 23.82 2.77 8.68
N ASN A 550 24.02 1.56 8.18
CA ASN A 550 24.66 1.36 6.88
C ASN A 550 23.81 1.95 5.75
N VAL A 551 22.48 1.83 5.82
CA VAL A 551 21.57 2.49 4.87
C VAL A 551 21.89 3.98 4.76
N VAL A 552 22.00 4.69 5.89
CA VAL A 552 22.33 6.13 5.88
C VAL A 552 23.73 6.39 5.31
N GLU A 553 24.72 5.58 5.66
CA GLU A 553 26.08 5.71 5.13
C GLU A 553 26.11 5.51 3.59
N PHE A 554 25.44 4.49 3.08
CA PHE A 554 25.33 4.22 1.64
C PHE A 554 24.46 5.24 0.90
N CYS A 555 23.40 5.76 1.52
CA CYS A 555 22.61 6.86 0.99
C CYS A 555 23.43 8.14 0.83
N ALA A 556 24.31 8.44 1.79
CA ALA A 556 25.24 9.57 1.68
C ALA A 556 26.23 9.35 0.53
N GLN A 557 26.83 8.17 0.44
CA GLN A 557 27.70 7.78 -0.68
C GLN A 557 26.98 7.86 -2.03
N PHE A 558 25.70 7.48 -2.08
CA PHE A 558 24.89 7.52 -3.28
C PHE A 558 24.66 8.96 -3.74
N LYS A 559 24.30 9.84 -2.79
CA LYS A 559 24.09 11.26 -3.07
C LYS A 559 25.36 11.96 -3.54
N GLU A 560 26.51 11.60 -2.97
CA GLU A 560 27.81 12.13 -3.36
C GLU A 560 28.21 11.64 -4.77
N SER A 561 28.01 10.35 -5.05
CA SER A 561 28.41 9.73 -6.31
C SER A 561 27.45 10.04 -7.47
N PHE A 562 26.17 10.32 -7.19
CA PHE A 562 25.10 10.42 -8.19
C PHE A 562 24.16 11.63 -7.95
N SER A 563 24.73 12.84 -7.88
CA SER A 563 24.05 14.08 -7.45
C SER A 563 22.83 14.54 -8.27
N ASN A 564 22.57 13.95 -9.46
CA ASN A 564 21.46 14.28 -10.35
C ASN A 564 20.45 13.13 -10.53
N VAL A 565 20.52 12.11 -9.69
CA VAL A 565 19.62 10.94 -9.74
C VAL A 565 18.61 11.02 -8.59
N LYS A 566 17.39 10.51 -8.82
CA LYS A 566 16.39 10.34 -7.76
C LYS A 566 17.01 9.48 -6.66
N ILE A 567 17.10 10.05 -5.45
CA ILE A 567 17.59 9.34 -4.27
C ILE A 567 16.65 8.15 -3.97
N PRO A 568 17.18 6.98 -3.59
CA PRO A 568 16.37 5.85 -3.13
C PRO A 568 15.39 6.26 -2.03
N GLU A 569 14.21 5.65 -2.00
CA GLU A 569 13.13 6.04 -1.09
C GLU A 569 13.47 5.67 0.36
N GLU A 570 14.26 4.61 0.52
CA GLU A 570 14.84 4.12 1.78
C GLU A 570 15.72 5.20 2.46
N CYS A 571 16.25 6.16 1.69
CA CYS A 571 17.14 7.21 2.20
C CYS A 571 16.44 8.42 2.81
N VAL A 572 15.14 8.60 2.58
CA VAL A 572 14.44 9.86 2.90
C VAL A 572 13.45 9.75 4.06
N ASN A 573 13.19 8.54 4.56
CA ASN A 573 12.18 8.31 5.60
C ASN A 573 12.82 8.23 7.01
N ALA A 574 12.92 9.37 7.70
CA ALA A 574 13.53 9.44 9.04
C ALA A 574 12.83 8.55 10.09
N VAL A 575 11.51 8.36 9.98
CA VAL A 575 10.74 7.48 10.86
C VAL A 575 11.17 6.03 10.69
N GLU A 576 11.37 5.60 9.44
CA GLU A 576 11.78 4.24 9.12
C GLU A 576 13.25 3.97 9.44
N LEU A 577 14.12 4.97 9.22
CA LEU A 577 15.55 4.88 9.56
C LEU A 577 15.78 4.84 11.08
N SER A 578 14.91 5.46 11.87
CA SER A 578 14.96 5.42 13.34
C SER A 578 14.21 4.24 13.95
N ASN A 579 13.55 3.41 13.13
CA ASN A 579 12.90 2.20 13.59
C ASN A 579 13.94 1.13 13.93
N SER A 580 13.81 0.51 15.10
CA SER A 580 14.69 -0.59 15.53
C SER A 580 14.04 -1.96 15.44
N ASP A 581 12.74 -2.04 15.13
CA ASP A 581 12.01 -3.29 15.01
C ASP A 581 11.81 -3.71 13.54
N PHE A 582 11.45 -4.97 13.35
CA PHE A 582 11.24 -5.52 12.01
C PHE A 582 9.85 -5.13 11.47
N GLY A 583 9.82 -4.14 10.58
CA GLY A 583 8.67 -3.77 9.76
C GLY A 583 8.44 -4.69 8.55
N THR A 584 9.37 -5.59 8.24
CA THR A 584 9.35 -6.46 7.04
C THR A 584 9.37 -7.94 7.43
N ARG A 585 8.64 -8.79 6.70
CA ARG A 585 8.69 -10.26 6.78
C ARG A 585 8.57 -10.89 5.41
N ASP A 586 9.24 -12.01 5.23
CA ASP A 586 9.09 -12.86 4.05
C ASP A 586 8.16 -14.03 4.41
N VAL A 587 7.22 -14.38 3.52
CA VAL A 587 6.30 -15.50 3.70
C VAL A 587 6.32 -16.45 2.50
N LEU A 588 6.32 -17.76 2.74
CA LEU A 588 6.32 -18.77 1.67
C LEU A 588 4.90 -19.29 1.43
N VAL A 589 4.32 -18.94 0.28
CA VAL A 589 2.94 -19.34 -0.08
C VAL A 589 2.90 -19.91 -1.49
N GLY A 590 2.58 -21.20 -1.60
CA GLY A 590 2.46 -21.89 -2.89
C GLY A 590 3.78 -21.98 -3.66
N GLY A 591 4.89 -22.20 -2.94
CA GLY A 591 6.25 -22.24 -3.47
C GLY A 591 6.84 -20.87 -3.81
N ARG A 592 6.16 -19.77 -3.44
CA ARG A 592 6.58 -18.39 -3.74
C ARG A 592 6.85 -17.61 -2.46
N VAL A 593 7.98 -16.90 -2.43
CA VAL A 593 8.31 -15.99 -1.32
C VAL A 593 7.70 -14.62 -1.60
N TYR A 594 6.89 -14.12 -0.65
CA TYR A 594 6.35 -12.77 -0.67
C TYR A 594 6.99 -11.96 0.45
N ARG A 595 7.68 -10.90 0.08
CA ARG A 595 8.17 -9.90 1.02
C ARG A 595 7.06 -8.91 1.32
N MET A 596 6.69 -8.82 2.59
CA MET A 596 5.68 -7.91 3.10
C MET A 596 6.35 -6.88 4.01
N THR A 597 6.15 -5.60 3.74
CA THR A 597 6.61 -4.49 4.58
C THR A 597 5.41 -3.69 5.07
N LEU A 598 5.27 -3.50 6.38
CA LEU A 598 4.29 -2.58 6.94
C LEU A 598 4.74 -1.16 6.62
N THR A 599 3.98 -0.47 5.78
CA THR A 599 4.29 0.91 5.37
C THR A 599 3.57 1.94 6.22
N ASN A 600 2.31 1.68 6.58
CA ASN A 600 1.52 2.60 7.40
C ASN A 600 0.29 1.93 8.03
N ILE A 601 -0.23 2.53 9.10
CA ILE A 601 -1.59 2.33 9.61
C ILE A 601 -2.40 3.61 9.44
N ARG A 602 -3.53 3.51 8.74
CA ARG A 602 -4.46 4.61 8.49
C ARG A 602 -5.68 4.45 9.38
N GLU A 603 -6.02 5.50 10.10
CA GLU A 603 -7.30 5.61 10.80
C GLU A 603 -8.24 6.50 9.97
N PRO A 604 -9.56 6.24 9.97
CA PRO A 604 -10.52 7.09 9.30
C PRO A 604 -10.44 8.53 9.79
N THR A 605 -10.42 9.48 8.86
CA THR A 605 -10.59 10.89 9.18
C THR A 605 -12.01 11.17 9.65
N SER A 606 -12.24 12.29 10.34
CA SER A 606 -13.59 12.67 10.79
C SER A 606 -14.56 12.98 9.64
N THR A 607 -14.03 13.30 8.46
CA THR A 607 -14.81 13.49 7.22
C THR A 607 -15.16 12.15 6.57
N GLU A 608 -14.29 11.15 6.68
CA GLU A 608 -14.54 9.79 6.19
C GLU A 608 -15.49 9.02 7.11
N PHE A 609 -15.27 9.08 8.42
CA PHE A 609 -16.10 8.44 9.43
C PHE A 609 -16.12 9.27 10.70
N GLY A 610 -17.14 10.13 10.81
CA GLY A 610 -17.38 10.90 12.01
C GLY A 610 -18.80 11.42 12.08
N ALA A 611 -19.20 11.80 13.29
CA ALA A 611 -20.49 12.42 13.57
C ALA A 611 -20.27 13.67 14.41
N GLN A 612 -20.86 14.79 14.03
CA GLN A 612 -20.94 15.96 14.90
C GLN A 612 -22.15 15.81 15.81
N ILE A 613 -21.93 15.83 17.12
CA ILE A 613 -23.03 15.86 18.10
C ILE A 613 -23.15 17.28 18.63
N SER A 614 -24.37 17.80 18.72
CA SER A 614 -24.63 19.09 19.38
C SER A 614 -25.04 18.84 20.82
N VAL A 615 -24.24 19.31 21.77
CA VAL A 615 -24.47 19.13 23.21
C VAL A 615 -24.71 20.50 23.83
N LYS A 616 -25.94 20.73 24.29
CA LYS A 616 -26.27 21.93 25.07
C LYS A 616 -25.94 21.70 26.54
N LYS A 617 -24.94 22.41 27.04
CA LYS A 617 -24.57 22.46 28.45
C LYS A 617 -25.65 23.17 29.28
N PRO A 618 -25.64 23.02 30.62
CA PRO A 618 -26.65 23.64 31.47
C PRO A 618 -26.61 25.17 31.53
N ASP A 619 -25.45 25.77 31.26
CA ASP A 619 -25.31 27.22 31.13
C ASP A 619 -25.90 27.75 29.81
N GLY A 620 -26.42 26.86 28.96
CA GLY A 620 -26.98 27.16 27.65
C GLY A 620 -25.95 27.15 26.53
N GLU A 621 -24.66 27.00 26.82
CA GLU A 621 -23.60 26.87 25.81
C GLU A 621 -23.82 25.59 25.00
N VAL A 622 -23.82 25.70 23.67
CA VAL A 622 -23.87 24.52 22.78
C VAL A 622 -22.44 24.22 22.34
N VAL A 623 -21.98 23.01 22.65
CA VAL A 623 -20.70 22.50 22.18
C VAL A 623 -20.96 21.43 21.12
N THR A 624 -20.23 21.49 20.02
CA THR A 624 -20.38 20.58 18.89
C THR A 624 -19.16 19.67 18.70
N PRO A 625 -18.89 18.71 19.61
CA PRO A 625 -17.75 17.83 19.40
C PRO A 625 -17.98 16.90 18.21
N THR A 626 -16.94 16.72 17.41
CA THR A 626 -16.89 15.72 16.35
C THR A 626 -16.41 14.39 16.94
N LEU A 627 -17.23 13.35 16.85
CA LEU A 627 -16.90 11.98 17.20
C LEU A 627 -16.27 11.28 16.00
N LYS A 628 -15.10 10.67 16.19
CA LYS A 628 -14.49 9.70 15.27
C LYS A 628 -14.81 8.27 15.69
N LYS A 629 -14.43 7.28 14.87
CA LYS A 629 -14.61 5.86 15.18
C LYS A 629 -14.02 5.49 16.53
N ASN A 630 -14.81 4.83 17.38
CA ASN A 630 -14.42 4.41 18.73
C ASN A 630 -13.99 5.54 19.68
N GLN A 631 -14.12 6.81 19.26
CA GLN A 631 -13.77 7.94 20.09
C GLN A 631 -14.81 8.11 21.20
N ILE A 632 -14.32 8.24 22.43
CA ILE A 632 -15.13 8.57 23.59
C ILE A 632 -14.99 10.06 23.84
N VAL A 633 -16.12 10.78 23.79
CA VAL A 633 -16.19 12.17 24.23
C VAL A 633 -16.93 12.23 25.55
N TYR A 634 -16.26 12.77 26.56
CA TYR A 634 -16.83 13.04 27.87
C TYR A 634 -17.51 14.40 27.86
N LEU A 635 -18.74 14.44 28.34
CA LEU A 635 -19.52 15.66 28.47
C LEU A 635 -19.33 16.20 29.90
N ASP A 636 -19.12 17.51 30.04
CA ASP A 636 -18.88 18.16 31.34
C ASP A 636 -19.98 17.76 32.35
N SER A 637 -19.57 17.30 33.53
CA SER A 637 -20.40 16.56 34.50
C SER A 637 -21.38 17.43 35.29
N LYS A 638 -21.76 18.61 34.78
CA LYS A 638 -22.98 19.27 35.22
C LYS A 638 -24.02 18.97 34.15
N ILE A 639 -24.84 17.96 34.39
CA ILE A 639 -26.01 17.69 33.55
C ILE A 639 -27.22 18.08 34.41
N LEU A 640 -27.92 19.13 34.00
CA LEU A 640 -29.22 19.50 34.56
C LEU A 640 -30.29 18.76 33.74
N TYR A 641 -31.01 17.86 34.38
CA TYR A 641 -32.17 17.20 33.78
C TYR A 641 -33.40 18.11 33.94
N SER A 642 -34.15 18.31 32.86
CA SER A 642 -35.47 18.95 32.89
C SER A 642 -36.51 17.98 32.32
N TYR A 643 -37.64 17.82 33.01
CA TYR A 643 -38.80 17.09 32.52
C TYR A 643 -39.89 18.08 32.12
N ASP A 644 -40.31 18.06 30.85
CA ASP A 644 -41.41 18.86 30.32
C ASP A 644 -42.66 17.97 30.20
N ALA A 645 -43.72 18.32 30.91
CA ALA A 645 -44.98 17.56 30.96
C ALA A 645 -46.12 18.24 30.17
N GLY A 646 -45.80 19.15 29.24
CA GLY A 646 -46.77 19.82 28.39
C GLY A 646 -47.47 21.02 29.05
N ILE A 647 -48.48 21.54 28.34
CA ILE A 647 -48.92 22.96 28.15
C ILE A 647 -49.14 23.85 29.41
N LEU A 648 -48.95 23.36 30.63
CA LEU A 648 -48.95 24.18 31.86
C LEU A 648 -47.84 23.80 32.86
N SER A 649 -46.78 23.11 32.44
CA SER A 649 -45.78 22.56 33.35
C SER A 649 -44.58 23.50 33.58
N SER A 650 -44.26 23.75 34.85
CA SER A 650 -42.99 24.34 35.27
C SER A 650 -41.89 23.29 35.14
N ALA A 651 -40.78 23.66 34.50
CA ALA A 651 -39.61 22.80 34.39
C ALA A 651 -39.02 22.58 35.79
N VAL A 652 -38.94 21.31 36.22
CA VAL A 652 -38.27 20.93 37.46
C VAL A 652 -36.87 20.46 37.13
N TYR A 653 -35.89 21.09 37.75
CA TYR A 653 -34.46 20.85 37.59
C TYR A 653 -33.92 20.04 38.75
N TYR A 654 -33.06 19.07 38.46
CA TYR A 654 -32.40 18.25 39.48
C TYR A 654 -30.89 18.44 39.45
N ARG A 655 -30.25 18.46 40.63
CA ARG A 655 -28.79 18.44 40.78
C ARG A 655 -28.37 17.55 41.95
N TYR A 656 -27.19 16.97 41.86
CA TYR A 656 -26.58 16.22 42.96
C TYR A 656 -25.44 17.04 43.57
N GLN A 657 -25.61 17.49 44.82
CA GLN A 657 -24.66 18.32 45.53
C GLN A 657 -24.60 17.92 47.00
N GLU A 658 -23.40 17.92 47.60
CA GLU A 658 -23.20 17.57 49.03
C GLU A 658 -23.77 16.19 49.43
N ASN A 659 -23.59 15.18 48.56
CA ASN A 659 -24.10 13.82 48.76
C ASN A 659 -25.64 13.70 48.82
N LYS A 660 -26.37 14.69 48.30
CA LYS A 660 -27.83 14.68 48.27
C LYS A 660 -28.37 15.13 46.91
N TRP A 661 -29.51 14.56 46.52
CA TRP A 661 -30.29 15.06 45.41
C TRP A 661 -31.07 16.30 45.86
N GLN A 662 -30.99 17.34 45.05
CA GLN A 662 -31.76 18.56 45.23
C GLN A 662 -32.56 18.84 43.97
N TRP A 663 -33.73 19.43 44.13
CA TRP A 663 -34.57 19.87 43.01
C TRP A 663 -34.88 21.36 43.11
N SER A 664 -35.19 21.99 41.98
CA SER A 664 -35.51 23.41 41.86
C SER A 664 -36.46 23.63 40.69
N GLU A 665 -37.48 24.47 40.85
CA GLU A 665 -38.34 24.89 39.73
C GLU A 665 -37.79 26.10 38.96
N ASP A 666 -36.86 26.84 39.57
CA ASP A 666 -36.36 28.12 39.06
C ASP A 666 -34.82 28.16 38.90
N GLN A 667 -34.15 27.04 39.16
CA GLN A 667 -32.70 26.87 39.25
C GLN A 667 -32.00 27.72 40.34
N LYS A 668 -32.74 28.50 41.12
CA LYS A 668 -32.20 29.42 42.13
C LYS A 668 -32.42 28.89 43.54
N THR A 669 -33.57 28.30 43.80
CA THR A 669 -33.95 27.75 45.10
C THR A 669 -33.95 26.23 45.04
N TRP A 670 -33.10 25.60 45.85
CA TRP A 670 -32.84 24.17 45.79
C TRP A 670 -33.33 23.48 47.06
N ALA A 671 -34.27 22.54 46.91
CA ALA A 671 -34.85 21.77 47.99
C ALA A 671 -34.28 20.34 48.00
N ASP A 672 -34.00 19.83 49.20
CA ASP A 672 -33.53 18.45 49.40
C ASP A 672 -34.66 17.47 49.03
N THR A 673 -34.38 16.46 48.19
CA THR A 673 -35.37 15.44 47.83
C THR A 673 -35.80 14.57 49.02
N SER A 674 -35.03 14.60 50.12
CA SER A 674 -35.33 13.86 51.35
C SER A 674 -36.18 14.64 52.37
N SER A 675 -36.42 15.93 52.17
CA SER A 675 -37.30 16.70 53.06
C SER A 675 -38.77 16.47 52.69
N SER A 676 -39.45 15.59 53.42
CA SER A 676 -40.89 15.28 53.28
C SER A 676 -41.83 16.38 53.78
N SER A 677 -41.35 17.62 53.94
CA SER A 677 -42.13 18.75 54.47
C SER A 677 -42.25 19.88 53.45
N ALA A 678 -42.90 19.59 52.31
CA ALA A 678 -43.46 20.65 51.48
C ALA A 678 -44.81 21.06 52.08
N SER A 679 -44.84 22.22 52.74
CA SER A 679 -46.03 22.80 53.35
C SER A 679 -47.10 23.15 52.31
N SER A 680 -48.32 22.76 52.64
CA SER A 680 -49.62 23.13 52.08
C SER A 680 -49.72 24.46 51.29
N SER A 681 -49.60 24.37 49.97
CA SER A 681 -50.44 25.15 49.04
C SER A 681 -50.46 24.50 47.66
N GLY A 682 -51.59 23.86 47.31
CA GLY A 682 -52.06 23.65 45.93
C GLY A 682 -51.37 22.65 45.00
N GLN A 683 -50.08 22.32 45.17
CA GLN A 683 -49.32 21.48 44.21
C GLN A 683 -48.98 20.06 44.71
N SER A 684 -49.62 19.61 45.79
CA SER A 684 -49.41 18.29 46.41
C SER A 684 -49.71 17.08 45.49
N ASN A 685 -50.40 17.27 44.36
CA ASN A 685 -50.84 16.17 43.50
C ASN A 685 -49.78 15.66 42.51
N VAL A 686 -48.71 16.42 42.23
CA VAL A 686 -47.66 15.96 41.31
C VAL A 686 -46.62 15.12 42.05
N VAL A 687 -46.19 15.57 43.23
CA VAL A 687 -45.20 14.84 44.07
C VAL A 687 -45.78 13.54 44.63
N ASN A 688 -47.05 13.54 45.05
CA ASN A 688 -47.71 12.30 45.53
C ASN A 688 -48.10 11.33 44.39
N LYS A 689 -48.27 11.80 43.15
CA LYS A 689 -48.48 10.90 41.99
C LYS A 689 -47.18 10.24 41.53
N LEU A 690 -46.06 10.94 41.62
CA LEU A 690 -44.72 10.37 41.36
C LEU A 690 -44.28 9.39 42.45
N ALA A 691 -44.69 9.60 43.71
CA ALA A 691 -44.42 8.65 44.79
C ALA A 691 -45.21 7.34 44.67
N ASN A 692 -46.41 7.35 44.05
CA ASN A 692 -47.28 6.17 43.94
C ASN A 692 -47.20 5.43 42.58
N SER A 693 -46.45 5.93 41.59
CA SER A 693 -46.41 5.36 40.22
C SER A 693 -45.41 4.20 40.04
N GLY A 694 -45.10 3.43 41.09
CA GLY A 694 -44.19 2.27 41.00
C GLY A 694 -42.69 2.59 41.10
N LEU A 695 -42.33 3.83 41.47
CA LEU A 695 -40.95 4.28 41.72
C LEU A 695 -40.37 3.81 43.08
N ASP A 696 -41.14 3.09 43.89
CA ASP A 696 -40.64 2.48 45.14
C ASP A 696 -39.60 1.37 44.91
N ALA A 697 -39.53 0.81 43.71
CA ALA A 697 -38.42 -0.07 43.32
C ALA A 697 -37.10 0.72 43.16
N GLY A 698 -37.16 1.99 42.71
CA GLY A 698 -35.98 2.85 42.59
C GLY A 698 -35.52 3.40 43.93
N VAL A 699 -36.43 3.86 44.78
CA VAL A 699 -36.08 4.51 46.06
C VAL A 699 -35.57 3.49 47.10
N ASN A 700 -36.09 2.27 47.13
CA ASN A 700 -35.59 1.23 48.04
C ASN A 700 -34.29 0.56 47.54
N HIS A 701 -34.02 0.55 46.23
CA HIS A 701 -32.75 0.09 45.69
C HIS A 701 -31.62 1.12 45.92
N LEU A 702 -31.95 2.42 45.91
CA LEU A 702 -31.02 3.51 46.22
C LEU A 702 -30.62 3.59 47.70
N LYS A 703 -31.45 3.08 48.63
CA LYS A 703 -31.11 2.99 50.06
C LYS A 703 -30.12 1.86 50.39
N GLY A 704 -29.97 0.88 49.50
CA GLY A 704 -29.07 -0.27 49.67
C GLY A 704 -27.65 -0.05 49.11
N LEU A 705 -27.44 0.99 48.31
CA LEU A 705 -26.15 1.29 47.70
C LEU A 705 -25.31 2.14 48.66
N LYS A 706 -24.21 1.56 49.15
CA LYS A 706 -23.22 2.30 49.93
C LYS A 706 -22.65 3.40 49.04
N ALA A 707 -22.34 4.56 49.62
CA ALA A 707 -21.78 5.74 48.93
C ALA A 707 -20.48 5.49 48.13
N LYS A 708 -19.94 4.26 48.13
CA LYS A 708 -18.78 3.80 47.38
C LYS A 708 -19.11 3.40 45.93
N ASP A 709 -20.39 3.25 45.57
CA ASP A 709 -20.84 2.69 44.28
C ASP A 709 -21.49 3.71 43.31
N LEU A 710 -21.45 5.01 43.62
CA LEU A 710 -22.21 6.05 42.91
C LEU A 710 -21.37 7.29 42.58
N SER A 711 -20.56 7.20 41.53
CA SER A 711 -20.50 8.26 40.52
C SER A 711 -20.45 7.55 39.16
N SER A 712 -21.22 8.00 38.18
CA SER A 712 -21.21 7.37 36.86
C SER A 712 -21.23 8.48 35.84
N ASP A 713 -20.15 8.56 35.07
CA ASP A 713 -19.92 9.59 34.08
C ASP A 713 -20.74 9.35 32.82
N VAL A 714 -21.32 10.43 32.28
CA VAL A 714 -22.03 10.40 31.01
C VAL A 714 -21.02 10.61 29.89
N TYR A 715 -20.83 9.58 29.09
CA TYR A 715 -20.03 9.64 27.87
C TYR A 715 -20.87 9.30 26.65
N VAL A 716 -20.40 9.74 25.49
CA VAL A 716 -20.90 9.31 24.19
C VAL A 716 -19.75 8.70 23.41
N GLN A 717 -19.96 7.50 22.88
CA GLN A 717 -19.02 6.82 22.00
C GLN A 717 -19.70 6.51 20.67
N LEU A 718 -19.08 6.91 19.56
CA LEU A 718 -19.55 6.50 18.24
C LEU A 718 -19.10 5.05 17.98
N LEU A 719 -20.06 4.13 17.88
CA LEU A 719 -19.79 2.73 17.60
C LEU A 719 -19.84 2.43 16.11
N ASP A 720 -20.90 2.89 15.45
CA ASP A 720 -21.18 2.52 14.05
C ASP A 720 -22.06 3.59 13.37
N ILE A 721 -21.95 3.69 12.05
CA ILE A 721 -22.83 4.49 11.17
C ILE A 721 -23.30 3.56 10.06
N SER A 722 -24.42 2.90 10.23
CA SER A 722 -24.95 1.94 9.24
C SER A 722 -26.06 2.56 8.40
N LYS A 723 -26.31 2.08 7.19
CA LYS A 723 -27.59 2.39 6.51
C LYS A 723 -28.69 1.43 6.97
N ASP A 724 -29.89 1.93 7.21
CA ASP A 724 -31.05 1.07 7.43
C ASP A 724 -31.62 0.54 6.10
N SER A 725 -32.72 -0.21 6.19
CA SER A 725 -33.41 -0.77 5.02
C SER A 725 -33.98 0.28 4.06
N SER A 726 -34.11 1.54 4.48
CA SER A 726 -34.55 2.66 3.65
C SER A 726 -33.39 3.40 2.99
N GLY A 727 -32.15 3.07 3.35
CA GLY A 727 -30.93 3.72 2.86
C GLY A 727 -30.52 4.96 3.65
N GLU A 728 -31.23 5.29 4.75
CA GLU A 728 -30.90 6.40 5.64
C GLU A 728 -29.77 6.02 6.60
N ASN A 729 -28.90 6.98 6.92
CA ASN A 729 -27.80 6.79 7.86
C ASN A 729 -28.35 6.68 9.29
N VAL A 730 -28.11 5.54 9.93
CA VAL A 730 -28.37 5.26 11.33
C VAL A 730 -27.06 5.29 12.09
N VAL A 731 -26.94 6.24 13.02
CA VAL A 731 -25.79 6.35 13.91
C VAL A 731 -26.06 5.56 15.19
N ARG A 732 -25.19 4.59 15.49
CA ARG A 732 -25.18 3.86 16.76
C ARG A 732 -24.16 4.49 17.69
N ILE A 733 -24.64 5.02 18.80
CA ILE A 733 -23.82 5.54 19.88
C ILE A 733 -23.97 4.68 21.13
N ALA A 734 -22.87 4.45 21.85
CA ALA A 734 -22.93 3.94 23.21
C ALA A 734 -22.97 5.11 24.19
N THR A 735 -23.88 5.02 25.15
CA THR A 735 -23.94 5.92 26.30
C THR A 735 -24.01 5.08 27.57
N ASN A 736 -23.19 5.37 28.57
CA ASN A 736 -23.37 4.77 29.90
C ASN A 736 -24.41 5.58 30.68
N LEU A 737 -25.67 5.25 30.44
CA LEU A 737 -26.80 5.68 31.25
C LEU A 737 -27.28 4.41 31.98
N ARG A 738 -27.06 4.32 33.31
CA ARG A 738 -27.44 3.12 34.07
C ARG A 738 -28.96 2.87 34.04
N GLU A 739 -29.32 1.60 34.01
CA GLU A 739 -30.66 1.01 33.82
C GLU A 739 -31.75 1.60 34.72
N GLY A 740 -32.93 1.76 34.11
CA GLY A 740 -34.09 2.53 34.58
C GLY A 740 -34.72 3.34 33.43
N VAL A 741 -33.95 3.58 32.36
CA VAL A 741 -34.41 4.18 31.10
C VAL A 741 -33.74 3.45 29.92
N VAL A 742 -33.96 2.14 29.81
CA VAL A 742 -33.58 1.39 28.61
C VAL A 742 -34.85 0.80 28.04
N ASP A 743 -35.54 1.62 27.25
CA ASP A 743 -36.45 1.17 26.19
C ASP A 743 -36.41 2.17 25.02
N ALA A 744 -35.20 2.64 24.69
CA ALA A 744 -34.96 3.36 23.45
C ALA A 744 -33.51 3.14 22.97
N ILE A 745 -33.30 2.07 22.22
CA ILE A 745 -32.30 2.11 21.14
C ILE A 745 -32.87 3.12 20.12
N GLY A 746 -32.55 4.40 20.34
CA GLY A 746 -33.00 5.47 19.45
C GLY A 746 -32.07 5.55 18.25
N ASN A 747 -32.55 5.19 17.07
CA ASN A 747 -31.94 5.59 15.81
C ASN A 747 -31.86 7.12 15.81
N ILE A 748 -30.66 7.69 15.84
CA ILE A 748 -30.49 9.12 15.57
C ILE A 748 -30.45 9.28 14.06
N LEU A 749 -31.51 9.85 13.50
CA LEU A 749 -31.55 10.30 12.11
C LEU A 749 -30.65 11.53 11.98
N VAL A 750 -29.57 11.41 11.23
CA VAL A 750 -28.70 12.54 10.89
C VAL A 750 -29.16 13.09 9.54
N GLY A 751 -29.75 14.29 9.56
CA GLY A 751 -30.03 15.05 8.34
C GLY A 751 -28.72 15.56 7.72
N GLN A 752 -28.70 15.63 6.37
CA GLN A 752 -27.56 16.02 5.52
C GLN A 752 -26.82 17.27 5.99
#